data_AF-A0A961BH37-F1
#
_entry.id   AF-A0A961BH37-F1
#
_cell.length_a   1.000
_cell.length_b   1.000
_cell.length_c   1.000
_cell.angle_alpha   90.00
_cell.angle_beta   90.00
_cell.angle_gamma   90.00
#
_symmetry.space_group_name_H-M   'P 1'
#
loop_
_entity.id
_entity.type
_entity.pdbx_description
1 polymer ?
#
loop_
_entity_poly.entity_id
_entity_poly.type
_entity_poly.pdbx_seq_one_letter_code
_entity_poly.pdbx_strand_id
1 'polypeptide(L)'
;MNPKGTLPLPPELEEKLAHYRRQVWIVKLAEGAFAALFGLAVSYLLVLGLDRVMETPGWLRGLLLTAGVAGFGIGLPLKWHRWVWRQRRLEDAARLLRRRFPRLGDQLLGIVELSHCEAGVGEGRSEALVRAAMAQAAKSVEGRDFSDAVPAARHRRWGWIAAAGCGVILLAGLLVPPAARNAMVRWVAPWRDVDRFTFARIEPVPRRWVVPFAEPIDLTAQLQKDTDWSPSGGTARLSGQPKVTADLEKGGYEFALPPQKSEALLKLSIGDVRERVEVIPTRRPELKTLQARLRLPEYLQYQTEPEIEARGGSITVLRGAEAAFTLTASRPLSKATMDGIDQRVEGDQVRTGAVAVQEDGERVFLWEDADGLSAREPLRLKVRAVDDSAPEVVARREALEQVVLETEVVSFDLEVRDDFGIKRAGLEWTGADPSLPPGQQVHGDKVAAAGGPEQKTITERATFSAAREGVAPQSLEVRAWAEDYRPGAPRSYSPAFLLYVLNKDEHAIWLTEQFGRWLAAAKETYEHEQRLHAANEELHALRADELDRPEIRRRIAQQAAAENANAARLASLNDNGRRLVEQATRNDAFDAGRLENWAGMLKTLKEIADQRMPSVADLLKASANAKLAGNQASTAQGNPPGDTKSGVPGESSKPPGEAQPPGGKSSSAPQVSQGPQPLPGGPPKPMDPNAPPKEAMPSVSDREAGFYAQTKPEEDPNAAPKKPSGGMLTLPTTTLSGGPPPSKKPGGDEGQSPAGDQMTQALYEQRDLLERFAKVTDQLQELLASLEASTFVKRLKAASRKQIAMAADMNKETLGGFGLPKKAVTGPVAARSSDVASRAKVESESVRVIQSDLEAYYQRKQDARFKNVLDQMKKVEIVSALAKVGTEADINLSGRTISGAEFWGDTLDRWAEEMVAAAEASNCKGGANGDALPPETVLKVMQVLYDEMKLRDETRELENSRPALESGSHKVKARILASTQADLAEKIRDAAGDVVNLPDGVKRFEKELKLLSAVVTVMDEAESILGKPDTGAPAVAAESEIIELLLQARRQNPGGGGGGGSNPGGGGGAATAAMAALNEIGPGVDPSASVQNRNVDQSTGRAGREFPEEFRSGLDAYFNALEGAKSNEGPVVPEGGSLP
;
A
#
# COMPACT_ATOMS: atom_id res chain seq x y z
N MET A 1 61.88 78.53 -80.56
CA MET A 1 62.08 79.91 -81.08
C MET A 1 62.64 80.75 -79.95
N ASN A 2 63.64 81.59 -80.22
CA ASN A 2 64.35 82.34 -79.17
C ASN A 2 63.82 83.78 -79.08
N PRO A 3 63.30 84.22 -77.92
CA PRO A 3 63.21 85.65 -77.63
C PRO A 3 64.63 86.17 -77.32
N LYS A 4 65.13 87.13 -78.11
CA LYS A 4 66.31 87.91 -77.76
C LYS A 4 65.85 89.06 -76.84
N GLY A 5 66.42 89.19 -75.64
CA GLY A 5 66.01 90.28 -74.74
C GLY A 5 66.71 90.39 -73.38
N THR A 6 67.38 89.35 -72.89
CA THR A 6 68.08 89.37 -71.59
C THR A 6 69.59 89.53 -71.76
N LEU A 7 70.22 90.38 -70.94
CA LEU A 7 71.67 90.33 -70.72
C LEU A 7 71.98 89.09 -69.87
N PRO A 8 72.79 88.13 -70.35
CA PRO A 8 73.14 86.96 -69.56
C PRO A 8 73.93 87.39 -68.32
N LEU A 9 73.60 86.80 -67.16
CA LEU A 9 74.40 86.94 -65.95
C LEU A 9 75.81 86.35 -66.18
N PRO A 10 76.84 86.82 -65.46
CA PRO A 10 78.14 86.15 -65.46
C PRO A 10 77.96 84.68 -65.06
N PRO A 11 78.51 83.70 -65.81
CA PRO A 11 78.22 82.28 -65.60
C PRO A 11 78.60 81.82 -64.18
N GLU A 12 79.72 82.33 -63.64
CA GLU A 12 80.16 82.11 -62.25
C GLU A 12 79.12 82.55 -61.20
N LEU A 13 78.37 83.62 -61.48
CA LEU A 13 77.37 84.19 -60.58
C LEU A 13 76.08 83.37 -60.63
N GLU A 14 75.64 83.00 -61.84
CA GLU A 14 74.48 82.12 -62.03
C GLU A 14 74.76 80.73 -61.45
N GLU A 15 75.93 80.15 -61.71
CA GLU A 15 76.33 78.85 -61.17
C GLU A 15 76.38 78.86 -59.64
N LYS A 16 77.00 79.86 -59.00
CA LYS A 16 77.04 79.95 -57.54
C LYS A 16 75.66 80.17 -56.91
N LEU A 17 74.78 80.98 -57.52
CA LEU A 17 73.40 81.17 -57.04
C LEU A 17 72.54 79.91 -57.26
N ALA A 18 72.69 79.22 -58.40
CA ALA A 18 72.04 77.95 -58.68
C ALA A 18 72.53 76.84 -57.73
N HIS A 19 73.82 76.82 -57.41
CA HIS A 19 74.42 75.91 -56.44
C HIS A 19 73.89 76.16 -55.03
N TYR A 20 73.85 77.41 -54.55
CA TYR A 20 73.24 77.75 -53.26
C TYR A 20 71.75 77.38 -53.20
N ARG A 21 70.97 77.67 -54.27
CA ARG A 21 69.57 77.23 -54.40
C ARG A 21 69.44 75.70 -54.29
N ARG A 22 70.31 74.95 -54.98
CA ARG A 22 70.37 73.48 -54.94
C ARG A 22 70.73 72.96 -53.54
N GLN A 23 71.67 73.59 -52.85
CA GLN A 23 72.01 73.28 -51.45
C GLN A 23 70.83 73.53 -50.51
N VAL A 24 70.13 74.66 -50.63
CA VAL A 24 68.92 74.98 -49.84
C VAL A 24 67.84 73.91 -50.06
N TRP A 25 67.57 73.52 -51.31
CA TRP A 25 66.62 72.46 -51.63
C TRP A 25 67.02 71.13 -51.00
N ILE A 26 68.26 70.67 -51.21
CA ILE A 26 68.77 69.40 -50.66
C ILE A 26 68.67 69.39 -49.13
N VAL A 27 69.16 70.44 -48.45
CA VAL A 27 69.15 70.53 -46.99
C VAL A 27 67.72 70.56 -46.42
N LYS A 28 66.79 71.28 -47.05
CA LYS A 28 65.42 71.42 -46.52
C LYS A 28 64.50 70.26 -46.88
N LEU A 29 64.76 69.53 -47.97
CA LEU A 29 64.14 68.24 -48.24
C LEU A 29 64.70 67.14 -47.33
N ALA A 30 66.01 67.11 -47.08
CA ALA A 30 66.63 66.16 -46.12
C ALA A 30 66.09 66.38 -44.69
N GLU A 31 65.92 67.62 -44.24
CA GLU A 31 65.20 67.95 -42.99
C GLU A 31 63.74 67.48 -43.00
N GLY A 32 63.12 67.28 -44.16
CA GLY A 32 61.79 66.67 -44.29
C GLY A 32 61.87 65.15 -44.16
N ALA A 33 62.65 64.52 -45.02
CA ALA A 33 62.78 63.08 -45.11
C ALA A 33 63.25 62.45 -43.80
N PHE A 34 64.28 62.99 -43.14
CA PHE A 34 64.74 62.45 -41.87
C PHE A 34 63.74 62.64 -40.71
N ALA A 35 63.01 63.77 -40.68
CA ALA A 35 61.97 63.97 -39.67
C ALA A 35 60.77 63.01 -39.87
N ALA A 36 60.40 62.75 -41.13
CA ALA A 36 59.35 61.80 -41.47
C ALA A 36 59.77 60.33 -41.23
N LEU A 37 61.02 59.98 -41.54
CA LEU A 37 61.62 58.67 -41.25
C LEU A 37 61.65 58.40 -39.74
N PHE A 38 62.01 59.39 -38.93
CA PHE A 38 61.92 59.30 -37.48
C PHE A 38 60.48 59.13 -36.99
N GLY A 39 59.50 59.81 -37.60
CA GLY A 39 58.07 59.63 -37.30
C GLY A 39 57.59 58.19 -37.52
N LEU A 40 57.96 57.57 -38.65
CA LEU A 40 57.71 56.15 -38.90
C LEU A 40 58.40 55.27 -37.85
N ALA A 41 59.70 55.50 -37.59
CA ALA A 41 60.47 54.71 -36.62
C ALA A 41 59.85 54.73 -35.22
N VAL A 42 59.44 55.89 -34.73
CA VAL A 42 58.73 56.04 -33.44
C VAL A 42 57.40 55.30 -33.46
N SER A 43 56.61 55.37 -34.55
CA SER A 43 55.32 54.68 -34.63
C SER A 43 55.45 53.14 -34.55
N TYR A 44 56.48 52.56 -35.18
CA TYR A 44 56.78 51.13 -35.06
C TYR A 44 57.28 50.78 -33.65
N LEU A 45 58.20 51.56 -33.08
CA LEU A 45 58.74 51.31 -31.73
C LEU A 45 57.65 51.40 -30.65
N LEU A 46 56.64 52.25 -30.84
CA LEU A 46 55.46 52.30 -29.97
C LEU A 46 54.61 51.03 -30.05
N VAL A 47 54.36 50.46 -31.24
CA VAL A 47 53.66 49.16 -31.37
C VAL A 47 54.50 48.03 -30.75
N LEU A 48 55.80 47.98 -31.04
CA LEU A 48 56.73 46.98 -30.51
C LEU A 48 56.76 46.96 -28.97
N GLY A 49 56.74 48.15 -28.34
CA GLY A 49 56.70 48.31 -26.88
C GLY A 49 55.32 48.00 -26.29
N LEU A 50 54.25 48.55 -26.86
CA LEU A 50 52.88 48.35 -26.36
C LEU A 50 52.46 46.87 -26.39
N ASP A 51 52.85 46.11 -27.42
CA ASP A 51 52.55 44.67 -27.53
C ASP A 51 53.19 43.80 -26.42
N ARG A 52 54.12 44.34 -25.64
CA ARG A 52 54.67 43.67 -24.44
C ARG A 52 53.81 43.89 -23.19
N VAL A 53 53.03 44.96 -23.15
CA VAL A 53 52.23 45.39 -21.98
C VAL A 53 50.75 45.07 -22.15
N MET A 54 50.22 45.23 -23.36
CA MET A 54 48.82 45.01 -23.70
C MET A 54 48.67 44.44 -25.11
N GLU A 55 47.49 43.94 -25.42
CA GLU A 55 47.11 43.69 -26.81
C GLU A 55 46.78 45.01 -27.50
N THR A 56 47.55 45.40 -28.53
CA THR A 56 47.28 46.64 -29.27
C THR A 56 46.08 46.47 -30.23
N PRO A 57 44.95 47.16 -30.00
CA PRO A 57 43.78 47.02 -30.86
C PRO A 57 44.05 47.62 -32.24
N GLY A 58 43.41 47.08 -33.29
CA GLY A 58 43.69 47.46 -34.67
C GLY A 58 43.52 48.95 -34.97
N TRP A 59 42.56 49.62 -34.32
CA TRP A 59 42.36 51.07 -34.43
C TRP A 59 43.57 51.87 -33.91
N LEU A 60 44.20 51.42 -32.82
CA LEU A 60 45.38 52.10 -32.23
C LEU A 60 46.62 51.85 -33.09
N ARG A 61 46.79 50.63 -33.59
CA ARG A 61 47.84 50.31 -34.59
C ARG A 61 47.67 51.17 -35.85
N GLY A 62 46.44 51.34 -36.34
CA GLY A 62 46.11 52.20 -37.47
C GLY A 62 46.35 53.69 -37.21
N LEU A 63 46.05 54.19 -36.00
CA LEU A 63 46.32 55.57 -35.60
C LEU A 63 47.84 55.84 -35.53
N LEU A 64 48.63 54.92 -34.95
CA LEU A 64 50.08 55.02 -34.90
C LEU A 64 50.69 54.99 -36.31
N LEU A 65 50.27 54.07 -37.18
CA LEU A 65 50.73 53.99 -38.57
C LEU A 65 50.40 55.26 -39.36
N THR A 66 49.15 55.75 -39.29
CA THR A 66 48.75 56.97 -40.01
C THR A 66 49.47 58.22 -39.51
N ALA A 67 49.69 58.34 -38.20
CA ALA A 67 50.50 59.42 -37.62
C ALA A 67 51.96 59.37 -38.09
N GLY A 68 52.57 58.17 -38.17
CA GLY A 68 53.93 58.01 -38.71
C GLY A 68 54.02 58.37 -40.19
N VAL A 69 53.07 57.90 -41.02
CA VAL A 69 53.02 58.16 -42.46
C VAL A 69 52.73 59.63 -42.79
N ALA A 70 51.99 60.36 -41.94
CA ALA A 70 51.67 61.77 -42.16
C ALA A 70 52.91 62.67 -42.31
N GLY A 71 54.06 62.29 -41.75
CA GLY A 71 55.34 62.97 -41.98
C GLY A 71 55.75 62.99 -43.46
N PHE A 72 55.54 61.88 -44.17
CA PHE A 72 55.76 61.77 -45.62
C PHE A 72 54.57 62.27 -46.43
N GLY A 73 53.34 61.92 -46.06
CA GLY A 73 52.12 62.27 -46.82
C GLY A 73 51.76 63.76 -46.80
N ILE A 74 52.08 64.48 -45.71
CA ILE A 74 51.72 65.89 -45.52
C ILE A 74 52.96 66.75 -45.29
N GLY A 75 53.83 66.33 -44.37
CA GLY A 75 55.02 67.11 -43.96
C GLY A 75 56.02 67.36 -45.09
N LEU A 76 56.30 66.33 -45.90
CA LEU A 76 57.27 66.43 -47.01
C LEU A 76 56.73 67.24 -48.21
N PRO A 77 55.50 67.05 -48.72
CA PRO A 77 54.89 67.93 -49.73
C PRO A 77 54.81 69.41 -49.30
N LEU A 78 54.47 69.70 -48.04
CA LEU A 78 54.47 71.08 -47.54
C LEU A 78 55.87 71.71 -47.54
N LYS A 79 56.93 70.93 -47.22
CA LYS A 79 58.32 71.39 -47.36
C LYS A 79 58.72 71.56 -48.82
N TRP A 80 58.34 70.65 -49.71
CA TRP A 80 58.59 70.75 -51.15
C TRP A 80 57.96 72.00 -51.75
N HIS A 81 56.67 72.25 -51.47
CA HIS A 81 55.99 73.48 -51.90
C HIS A 81 56.66 74.74 -51.33
N ARG A 82 57.02 74.74 -50.04
CA ARG A 82 57.64 75.91 -49.37
C ARG A 82 59.06 76.23 -49.81
N TRP A 83 59.88 75.23 -50.13
CA TRP A 83 61.32 75.41 -50.40
C TRP A 83 61.74 75.13 -51.85
N VAL A 84 61.03 74.27 -52.59
CA VAL A 84 61.33 73.99 -54.01
C VAL A 84 60.42 74.78 -54.93
N TRP A 85 59.10 74.80 -54.67
CA TRP A 85 58.15 75.46 -55.58
C TRP A 85 58.10 76.99 -55.42
N ARG A 86 58.18 77.50 -54.18
CA ARG A 86 58.17 78.95 -53.86
C ARG A 86 59.55 79.63 -53.96
N GLN A 87 60.60 78.93 -54.37
CA GLN A 87 61.97 79.45 -54.45
C GLN A 87 62.64 78.99 -55.75
N ARG A 88 61.90 79.12 -56.86
CA ARG A 88 62.32 78.66 -58.18
C ARG A 88 63.27 79.64 -58.86
N ARG A 89 63.03 80.94 -58.69
CA ARG A 89 63.79 82.00 -59.37
C ARG A 89 65.09 82.32 -58.61
N LEU A 90 66.05 83.00 -59.26
CA LEU A 90 67.36 83.28 -58.66
C LEU A 90 67.29 84.47 -57.67
N GLU A 91 66.35 85.39 -57.89
CA GLU A 91 65.94 86.47 -57.01
C GLU A 91 65.52 85.92 -55.63
N ASP A 92 64.79 84.80 -55.60
CA ASP A 92 64.36 84.17 -54.35
C ASP A 92 65.56 83.62 -53.55
N ALA A 93 66.59 83.12 -54.24
CA ALA A 93 67.84 82.67 -53.63
C ALA A 93 68.66 83.85 -53.08
N ALA A 94 68.79 84.96 -53.84
CA ALA A 94 69.43 86.19 -53.35
C ALA A 94 68.68 86.80 -52.15
N ARG A 95 67.34 86.80 -52.17
CA ARG A 95 66.47 87.29 -51.09
C ARG A 95 66.53 86.43 -49.82
N LEU A 96 66.90 85.15 -49.94
CA LEU A 96 67.28 84.31 -48.78
C LEU A 96 68.67 84.66 -48.27
N LEU A 97 69.65 84.82 -49.16
CA LEU A 97 71.04 85.15 -48.83
C LEU A 97 71.14 86.48 -48.05
N ARG A 98 70.28 87.46 -48.37
CA ARG A 98 70.10 88.73 -47.62
C ARG A 98 69.93 88.53 -46.11
N ARG A 99 69.37 87.41 -45.65
CA ARG A 99 69.16 87.12 -44.21
C ARG A 99 70.45 86.84 -43.45
N ARG A 100 71.51 86.38 -44.12
CA ARG A 100 72.83 86.12 -43.52
C ARG A 100 73.87 87.18 -43.92
N PHE A 101 73.76 87.71 -45.14
CA PHE A 101 74.62 88.75 -45.68
C PHE A 101 73.79 89.90 -46.27
N PRO A 102 73.29 90.86 -45.48
CA PRO A 102 72.32 91.87 -45.96
C PRO A 102 72.80 92.68 -47.16
N ARG A 103 73.98 93.32 -47.05
CA ARG A 103 74.55 94.16 -48.12
C ARG A 103 74.80 93.38 -49.43
N LEU A 104 75.37 92.19 -49.33
CA LEU A 104 75.71 91.35 -50.48
C LEU A 104 74.46 90.67 -51.09
N GLY A 105 73.47 90.30 -50.27
CA GLY A 105 72.18 89.81 -50.74
C GLY A 105 71.37 90.87 -51.48
N ASP A 106 71.38 92.13 -51.01
CA ASP A 106 70.73 93.24 -51.72
C ASP A 106 71.46 93.62 -53.02
N GLN A 107 72.81 93.59 -53.03
CA GLN A 107 73.60 93.78 -54.25
C GLN A 107 73.31 92.69 -55.30
N LEU A 108 73.28 91.41 -54.89
CA LEU A 108 72.98 90.31 -55.80
C LEU A 108 71.52 90.29 -56.25
N LEU A 109 70.57 90.63 -55.37
CA LEU A 109 69.16 90.75 -55.73
C LEU A 109 68.97 91.84 -56.79
N GLY A 110 69.51 93.04 -56.56
CA GLY A 110 69.44 94.14 -57.51
C GLY A 110 70.10 93.80 -58.86
N ILE A 111 71.19 93.03 -58.89
CA ILE A 111 71.86 92.63 -60.13
C ILE A 111 71.08 91.55 -60.89
N VAL A 112 70.45 90.59 -60.20
CA VAL A 112 69.56 89.61 -60.87
C VAL A 112 68.28 90.30 -61.37
N GLU A 113 67.69 91.22 -60.61
CA GLU A 113 66.54 92.02 -61.05
C GLU A 113 66.91 92.92 -62.24
N LEU A 114 68.10 93.55 -62.26
CA LEU A 114 68.63 94.30 -63.41
C LEU A 114 68.87 93.45 -64.67
N SER A 115 69.18 92.16 -64.53
CA SER A 115 69.35 91.24 -65.69
C SER A 115 68.02 90.77 -66.31
N HIS A 116 66.90 90.92 -65.59
CA HIS A 116 65.56 90.47 -66.01
C HIS A 116 64.62 91.62 -66.41
N CYS A 117 65.06 92.89 -66.38
CA CYS A 117 64.27 93.99 -66.90
C CYS A 117 64.07 93.87 -68.41
N GLU A 118 62.82 93.81 -68.87
CA GLU A 118 62.47 93.78 -70.29
C GLU A 118 62.92 95.07 -71.01
N ALA A 119 63.33 94.94 -72.27
CA ALA A 119 63.98 95.99 -73.06
C ALA A 119 63.03 97.10 -73.58
N GLY A 120 62.02 97.48 -72.80
CA GLY A 120 60.96 98.42 -73.19
C GLY A 120 60.84 99.68 -72.32
N VAL A 121 61.69 99.88 -71.29
CA VAL A 121 61.51 100.99 -70.31
C VAL A 121 62.79 101.82 -70.08
N GLY A 122 62.85 102.96 -70.75
CA GLY A 122 63.68 104.12 -70.38
C GLY A 122 65.11 104.11 -70.92
N GLU A 123 65.37 104.97 -71.90
CA GLU A 123 66.70 105.26 -72.45
C GLU A 123 67.65 105.86 -71.40
N GLY A 124 68.97 105.77 -71.64
CA GLY A 124 69.98 106.48 -70.84
C GLY A 124 70.90 105.61 -69.94
N ARG A 125 70.93 104.28 -70.09
CA ARG A 125 71.86 103.40 -69.34
C ARG A 125 73.02 102.93 -70.22
N SER A 126 74.26 103.14 -69.75
CA SER A 126 75.44 102.58 -70.40
C SER A 126 75.57 101.08 -70.13
N GLU A 127 75.53 100.27 -71.19
CA GLU A 127 75.72 98.81 -71.14
C GLU A 127 77.06 98.43 -70.48
N ALA A 128 78.09 99.26 -70.66
CA ALA A 128 79.40 99.08 -70.03
C ALA A 128 79.34 99.20 -68.49
N LEU A 129 78.52 100.11 -67.93
CA LEU A 129 78.36 100.24 -66.48
C LEU A 129 77.61 99.05 -65.88
N VAL A 130 76.59 98.52 -66.57
CA VAL A 130 75.87 97.30 -66.13
C VAL A 130 76.81 96.10 -66.15
N ARG A 131 77.57 95.92 -67.24
CA ARG A 131 78.56 94.83 -67.39
C ARG A 131 79.70 94.96 -66.37
N ALA A 132 80.15 96.17 -66.05
CA ALA A 132 81.14 96.42 -65.00
C ALA A 132 80.59 96.11 -63.59
N ALA A 133 79.36 96.51 -63.27
CA ALA A 133 78.73 96.19 -61.98
C ALA A 133 78.53 94.67 -61.81
N MET A 134 78.12 93.97 -62.87
CA MET A 134 78.05 92.50 -62.89
C MET A 134 79.42 91.85 -62.66
N ALA A 135 80.47 92.31 -63.34
CA ALA A 135 81.84 91.81 -63.15
C ALA A 135 82.37 92.09 -61.73
N GLN A 136 82.10 93.27 -61.17
CA GLN A 136 82.48 93.63 -59.81
C GLN A 136 81.75 92.77 -58.76
N ALA A 137 80.49 92.40 -59.00
CA ALA A 137 79.73 91.50 -58.14
C ALA A 137 80.21 90.04 -58.23
N ALA A 138 80.52 89.55 -59.44
CA ALA A 138 81.17 88.24 -59.61
C ALA A 138 82.48 88.17 -58.81
N LYS A 139 83.36 89.16 -59.00
CA LYS A 139 84.63 89.29 -58.26
C LYS A 139 84.46 89.45 -56.74
N SER A 140 83.35 90.01 -56.29
CA SER A 140 83.00 90.12 -54.86
C SER A 140 82.53 88.81 -54.22
N VAL A 141 82.21 87.81 -55.05
CA VAL A 141 81.64 86.49 -54.71
C VAL A 141 82.60 85.34 -55.04
N GLU A 142 83.56 85.55 -55.95
CA GLU A 142 84.58 84.62 -56.45
C GLU A 142 85.22 83.79 -55.32
N GLY A 143 85.70 84.44 -54.26
CA GLY A 143 86.33 83.79 -53.09
C GLY A 143 85.41 83.45 -51.89
N ARG A 144 84.08 83.46 -52.03
CA ARG A 144 83.14 83.15 -50.91
C ARG A 144 82.40 81.82 -51.09
N ASP A 145 82.18 81.15 -49.96
CA ASP A 145 81.24 80.03 -49.79
C ASP A 145 79.90 80.53 -49.21
N PHE A 146 78.80 79.94 -49.66
CA PHE A 146 77.43 80.23 -49.23
C PHE A 146 76.77 79.07 -48.46
N SER A 147 77.46 77.95 -48.26
CA SER A 147 76.95 76.75 -47.57
C SER A 147 76.39 77.06 -46.17
N ASP A 148 77.05 77.95 -45.42
CA ASP A 148 76.63 78.43 -44.08
C ASP A 148 75.49 79.46 -44.09
N ALA A 149 75.01 79.90 -45.26
CA ALA A 149 73.89 80.82 -45.38
C ALA A 149 72.53 80.11 -45.49
N VAL A 150 72.46 78.77 -45.43
CA VAL A 150 71.19 78.03 -45.46
C VAL A 150 70.40 78.23 -44.15
N PRO A 151 69.18 78.80 -44.17
CA PRO A 151 68.49 79.22 -42.94
C PRO A 151 68.24 78.08 -41.93
N ALA A 152 68.93 78.12 -40.79
CA ALA A 152 68.83 77.15 -39.69
C ALA A 152 68.91 75.69 -40.17
N ALA A 153 70.06 75.29 -40.73
CA ALA A 153 70.34 73.93 -41.19
C ALA A 153 70.30 72.90 -40.03
N ARG A 154 69.18 72.18 -39.89
CA ARG A 154 68.96 71.11 -38.90
C ARG A 154 69.11 69.70 -39.49
N HIS A 155 69.42 69.56 -40.79
CA HIS A 155 69.53 68.27 -41.47
C HIS A 155 70.44 67.26 -40.75
N ARG A 156 71.61 67.68 -40.24
CA ARG A 156 72.51 66.80 -39.47
C ARG A 156 71.89 66.31 -38.16
N ARG A 157 71.14 67.17 -37.44
CA ARG A 157 70.46 66.80 -36.19
C ARG A 157 69.32 65.80 -36.46
N TRP A 158 68.49 66.07 -37.46
CA TRP A 158 67.43 65.15 -37.86
C TRP A 158 67.98 63.83 -38.43
N GLY A 159 69.08 63.87 -39.18
CA GLY A 159 69.78 62.68 -39.66
C GLY A 159 70.29 61.80 -38.51
N TRP A 160 70.95 62.38 -37.51
CA TRP A 160 71.36 61.66 -36.30
C TRP A 160 70.18 61.07 -35.52
N ILE A 161 69.09 61.83 -35.35
CA ILE A 161 67.88 61.38 -34.65
C ILE A 161 67.19 60.22 -35.41
N ALA A 162 67.08 60.31 -36.74
CA ALA A 162 66.54 59.24 -37.58
C ALA A 162 67.44 58.00 -37.58
N ALA A 163 68.76 58.18 -37.69
CA ALA A 163 69.74 57.10 -37.63
C ALA A 163 69.72 56.38 -36.27
N ALA A 164 69.59 57.11 -35.16
CA ALA A 164 69.42 56.53 -33.83
C ALA A 164 68.11 55.71 -33.74
N GLY A 165 66.99 56.23 -34.26
CA GLY A 165 65.72 55.50 -34.34
C GLY A 165 65.84 54.20 -35.15
N CYS A 166 66.46 54.26 -36.33
CA CYS A 166 66.75 53.07 -37.15
C CYS A 166 67.72 52.09 -36.44
N GLY A 167 68.69 52.60 -35.70
CA GLY A 167 69.62 51.79 -34.89
C GLY A 167 68.92 51.01 -33.78
N VAL A 168 67.96 51.62 -33.07
CA VAL A 168 67.13 50.93 -32.07
C VAL A 168 66.25 49.85 -32.71
N ILE A 169 65.70 50.12 -33.90
CA ILE A 169 64.92 49.12 -34.66
C ILE A 169 65.79 47.93 -35.08
N LEU A 170 67.00 48.19 -35.59
CA LEU A 170 67.95 47.15 -35.99
C LEU A 170 68.44 46.34 -34.78
N LEU A 171 68.72 47.00 -33.65
CA LEU A 171 69.08 46.34 -32.40
C LEU A 171 67.95 45.44 -31.87
N ALA A 172 66.70 45.90 -31.92
CA ALA A 172 65.54 45.08 -31.56
C ALA A 172 65.35 43.88 -32.52
N GLY A 173 65.60 44.09 -33.82
CA GLY A 173 65.56 43.03 -34.83
C GLY A 173 66.64 41.96 -34.67
N LEU A 174 67.77 42.29 -34.02
CA LEU A 174 68.83 41.34 -33.67
C LEU A 174 68.61 40.67 -32.31
N LEU A 175 68.19 41.41 -31.29
CA LEU A 175 68.02 40.89 -29.92
C LEU A 175 66.74 40.08 -29.72
N VAL A 176 65.64 40.45 -30.39
CA VAL A 176 64.34 39.75 -30.29
C VAL A 176 63.70 39.53 -31.68
N PRO A 177 64.34 38.78 -32.59
CA PRO A 177 63.89 38.64 -33.98
C PRO A 177 62.41 38.23 -34.18
N PRO A 178 61.84 37.23 -33.46
CA PRO A 178 60.45 36.84 -33.69
C PRO A 178 59.45 37.88 -33.18
N ALA A 179 59.70 38.49 -32.00
CA ALA A 179 58.86 39.56 -31.45
C ALA A 179 58.90 40.83 -32.32
N ALA A 180 60.07 41.20 -32.84
CA ALA A 180 60.23 42.30 -33.78
C ALA A 180 59.50 42.03 -35.12
N ARG A 181 59.63 40.83 -35.67
CA ARG A 181 58.92 40.43 -36.90
C ARG A 181 57.40 40.42 -36.71
N ASN A 182 56.90 39.93 -35.57
CA ASN A 182 55.47 39.93 -35.24
C ASN A 182 54.93 41.37 -35.11
N ALA A 183 55.61 42.24 -34.36
CA ALA A 183 55.26 43.65 -34.24
C ALA A 183 55.29 44.38 -35.59
N MET A 184 56.26 44.07 -36.46
CA MET A 184 56.35 44.65 -37.81
C MET A 184 55.14 44.27 -38.67
N VAL A 185 54.73 43.01 -38.68
CA VAL A 185 53.52 42.55 -39.39
C VAL A 185 52.27 43.23 -38.81
N ARG A 186 52.15 43.30 -37.49
CA ARG A 186 50.99 43.94 -36.82
C ARG A 186 50.94 45.46 -37.04
N TRP A 187 52.07 46.14 -37.17
CA TRP A 187 52.18 47.58 -37.47
C TRP A 187 51.84 47.90 -38.94
N VAL A 188 52.35 47.13 -39.90
CA VAL A 188 52.08 47.34 -41.34
C VAL A 188 50.66 46.91 -41.72
N ALA A 189 50.10 45.87 -41.07
CA ALA A 189 48.75 45.38 -41.29
C ALA A 189 47.87 45.56 -40.02
N PRO A 190 47.49 46.81 -39.66
CA PRO A 190 46.79 47.10 -38.41
C PRO A 190 45.41 46.43 -38.27
N TRP A 191 44.74 46.15 -39.39
CA TRP A 191 43.42 45.52 -39.44
C TRP A 191 43.46 44.00 -39.64
N ARG A 192 44.64 43.41 -39.87
CA ARG A 192 44.76 41.96 -39.99
C ARG A 192 44.75 41.35 -38.60
N ASP A 193 43.94 40.30 -38.43
CA ASP A 193 44.00 39.48 -37.24
C ASP A 193 45.28 38.63 -37.28
N VAL A 194 46.13 38.84 -36.28
CA VAL A 194 47.47 38.27 -36.17
C VAL A 194 47.76 38.19 -34.68
N ASP A 195 47.97 36.98 -34.19
CA ASP A 195 48.25 36.73 -32.78
C ASP A 195 49.48 37.51 -32.31
N ARG A 196 49.40 38.00 -31.07
CA ARG A 196 50.49 38.75 -30.43
C ARG A 196 51.55 37.77 -29.96
N PHE A 197 52.80 37.94 -30.43
CA PHE A 197 53.90 37.11 -29.96
C PHE A 197 54.16 37.33 -28.46
N THR A 198 54.04 36.25 -27.68
CA THR A 198 54.43 36.18 -26.27
C THR A 198 55.67 35.32 -26.11
N PHE A 199 56.52 35.65 -25.14
CA PHE A 199 57.71 34.86 -24.82
C PHE A 199 57.35 33.63 -23.97
N ALA A 200 56.38 33.76 -23.06
CA ALA A 200 55.75 32.60 -22.46
C ALA A 200 54.71 32.01 -23.42
N ARG A 201 54.62 30.68 -23.50
CA ARG A 201 53.59 29.95 -24.26
C ARG A 201 53.00 28.85 -23.40
N ILE A 202 51.67 28.77 -23.37
CA ILE A 202 50.92 27.74 -22.64
C ILE A 202 50.13 26.84 -23.60
N GLU A 203 49.83 25.63 -23.20
CA GLU A 203 48.88 24.77 -23.91
C GLU A 203 47.49 25.46 -23.99
N PRO A 204 46.73 25.27 -25.08
CA PRO A 204 45.52 26.04 -25.35
C PRO A 204 44.41 25.72 -24.33
N VAL A 205 44.15 26.68 -23.43
CA VAL A 205 43.09 26.61 -22.43
C VAL A 205 41.72 26.76 -23.11
N PRO A 206 40.68 25.97 -22.76
CA PRO A 206 39.36 26.08 -23.38
C PRO A 206 38.74 27.47 -23.14
N ARG A 207 38.18 28.09 -24.19
CA ARG A 207 37.53 29.41 -24.10
C ARG A 207 36.27 29.41 -23.22
N ARG A 208 35.58 28.28 -23.17
CA ARG A 208 34.40 28.00 -22.34
C ARG A 208 34.70 26.71 -21.57
N TRP A 209 34.65 26.77 -20.25
CA TRP A 209 34.98 25.67 -19.35
C TRP A 209 33.78 25.40 -18.44
N VAL A 210 33.17 24.23 -18.60
CA VAL A 210 32.09 23.75 -17.72
C VAL A 210 32.73 23.13 -16.48
N VAL A 211 32.21 23.47 -15.31
CA VAL A 211 32.83 23.13 -14.01
C VAL A 211 31.77 22.70 -13.00
N PRO A 212 32.09 21.85 -12.00
CA PRO A 212 31.13 21.46 -10.98
C PRO A 212 30.57 22.64 -10.17
N PHE A 213 29.26 22.68 -10.01
CA PHE A 213 28.55 23.73 -9.27
C PHE A 213 28.90 23.72 -7.77
N ALA A 214 29.38 24.85 -7.26
CA ALA A 214 29.72 25.08 -5.86
C ALA A 214 30.80 24.16 -5.24
N GLU A 215 31.65 23.55 -6.07
CA GLU A 215 32.88 22.83 -5.64
C GLU A 215 34.13 23.68 -5.97
N PRO A 216 35.23 23.57 -5.20
CA PRO A 216 36.52 24.14 -5.59
C PRO A 216 37.06 23.41 -6.83
N ILE A 217 37.84 24.10 -7.66
CA ILE A 217 38.37 23.56 -8.92
C ILE A 217 39.80 24.03 -9.17
N ASP A 218 40.64 23.13 -9.64
CA ASP A 218 42.03 23.41 -9.96
C ASP A 218 42.19 23.57 -11.48
N LEU A 219 42.57 24.77 -11.94
CA LEU A 219 42.92 24.98 -13.35
C LEU A 219 44.41 24.72 -13.54
N THR A 220 44.75 23.63 -14.23
CA THR A 220 46.11 23.38 -14.71
C THR A 220 46.38 24.11 -16.03
N ALA A 221 47.45 24.89 -16.11
CA ALA A 221 47.96 25.50 -17.33
C ALA A 221 49.42 25.10 -17.56
N GLN A 222 49.67 24.20 -18.51
CA GLN A 222 51.02 23.72 -18.86
C GLN A 222 51.75 24.70 -19.79
N LEU A 223 53.07 24.81 -19.67
CA LEU A 223 53.91 25.52 -20.64
C LEU A 223 54.19 24.64 -21.87
N GLN A 224 54.23 25.24 -23.06
CA GLN A 224 54.66 24.56 -24.29
C GLN A 224 56.18 24.30 -24.27
N LYS A 225 56.61 23.19 -24.90
CA LYS A 225 58.02 22.76 -24.93
C LYS A 225 58.96 23.72 -25.69
N ASP A 226 58.41 24.67 -26.44
CA ASP A 226 59.11 25.70 -27.20
C ASP A 226 58.86 27.13 -26.64
N THR A 227 58.54 27.24 -25.34
CA THR A 227 58.43 28.52 -24.65
C THR A 227 59.81 29.22 -24.55
N ASP A 228 59.90 30.47 -24.99
CA ASP A 228 61.13 31.27 -24.94
C ASP A 228 61.41 31.82 -23.53
N TRP A 229 60.38 31.88 -22.68
CA TRP A 229 60.43 32.30 -21.28
C TRP A 229 59.54 31.39 -20.41
N SER A 230 60.04 31.02 -19.24
CA SER A 230 59.29 30.31 -18.19
C SER A 230 59.15 31.24 -16.96
N PRO A 231 58.01 31.93 -16.78
CA PRO A 231 57.74 32.76 -15.61
C PRO A 231 57.76 31.93 -14.31
N SER A 232 58.37 32.45 -13.24
CA SER A 232 58.44 31.72 -11.95
C SER A 232 57.07 31.49 -11.31
N GLY A 233 56.08 32.33 -11.62
CA GLY A 233 54.69 32.18 -11.19
C GLY A 233 53.71 32.80 -12.15
N GLY A 234 52.51 32.21 -12.19
CA GLY A 234 51.34 32.65 -12.93
C GLY A 234 50.26 33.16 -11.97
N THR A 235 49.24 33.82 -12.53
CA THR A 235 48.13 34.35 -11.71
C THR A 235 46.79 34.26 -12.44
N ALA A 236 45.72 33.95 -11.70
CA ALA A 236 44.38 33.76 -12.23
C ALA A 236 43.36 34.57 -11.40
N ARG A 237 42.32 35.12 -12.02
CA ARG A 237 41.30 35.91 -11.31
C ARG A 237 39.91 35.80 -11.93
N LEU A 238 38.93 35.41 -11.13
CA LEU A 238 37.51 35.41 -11.48
C LEU A 238 36.88 36.79 -11.24
N SER A 239 35.83 37.12 -12.00
CA SER A 239 35.05 38.36 -11.81
C SER A 239 34.55 38.51 -10.37
N GLY A 240 34.71 39.70 -9.78
CA GLY A 240 34.31 40.01 -8.40
C GLY A 240 35.19 39.43 -7.29
N GLN A 241 36.10 38.50 -7.61
CA GLN A 241 36.82 37.68 -6.62
C GLN A 241 38.28 38.13 -6.42
N PRO A 242 38.95 37.65 -5.35
CA PRO A 242 40.40 37.82 -5.17
C PRO A 242 41.22 37.17 -6.29
N LYS A 243 42.50 37.49 -6.34
CA LYS A 243 43.47 37.00 -7.32
C LYS A 243 44.18 35.76 -6.75
N VAL A 244 44.07 34.63 -7.44
CA VAL A 244 44.82 33.40 -7.15
C VAL A 244 46.20 33.49 -7.80
N THR A 245 47.20 32.92 -7.15
CA THR A 245 48.60 32.87 -7.59
C THR A 245 49.08 31.43 -7.51
N ALA A 246 49.83 30.98 -8.52
CA ALA A 246 50.43 29.65 -8.56
C ALA A 246 51.86 29.77 -9.07
N ASP A 247 52.80 29.11 -8.41
CA ASP A 247 54.19 29.06 -8.86
C ASP A 247 54.39 27.96 -9.93
N LEU A 248 55.52 27.98 -10.63
CA LEU A 248 55.84 27.04 -11.71
C LEU A 248 56.29 25.69 -11.14
N GLU A 249 55.42 24.68 -11.19
CA GLU A 249 55.75 23.30 -10.78
C GLU A 249 55.68 22.33 -11.96
N LYS A 250 56.70 21.49 -12.10
CA LYS A 250 56.80 20.37 -13.08
C LYS A 250 56.58 20.75 -14.57
N GLY A 251 56.53 22.05 -14.90
CA GLY A 251 56.27 22.56 -16.24
C GLY A 251 54.94 23.32 -16.41
N GLY A 252 54.10 23.39 -15.38
CA GLY A 252 52.82 24.09 -15.42
C GLY A 252 52.50 24.90 -14.16
N TYR A 253 51.31 25.49 -14.15
CA TYR A 253 50.76 26.26 -13.04
C TYR A 253 49.41 25.66 -12.65
N GLU A 254 49.18 25.47 -11.35
CA GLU A 254 47.96 24.86 -10.81
C GLU A 254 47.21 25.90 -9.96
N PHE A 255 46.10 26.40 -10.50
CA PHE A 255 45.32 27.47 -9.86
C PHE A 255 44.12 26.90 -9.10
N ALA A 256 44.24 26.79 -7.78
CA ALA A 256 43.11 26.49 -6.90
C ALA A 256 42.09 27.65 -6.89
N LEU A 257 41.02 27.51 -7.67
CA LEU A 257 39.93 28.47 -7.76
C LEU A 257 38.84 28.16 -6.73
N PRO A 258 38.26 29.18 -6.07
CA PRO A 258 37.22 28.97 -5.08
C PRO A 258 35.90 28.50 -5.71
N PRO A 259 34.96 27.93 -4.92
CA PRO A 259 33.66 27.47 -5.41
C PRO A 259 32.83 28.51 -6.18
N GLN A 260 32.37 28.14 -7.38
CA GLN A 260 31.55 29.02 -8.23
C GLN A 260 30.06 28.62 -8.24
N LYS A 261 29.17 29.61 -8.19
CA LYS A 261 27.69 29.42 -8.19
C LYS A 261 26.97 30.13 -9.35
N SER A 262 27.70 30.91 -10.15
CA SER A 262 27.20 31.66 -11.29
C SER A 262 28.30 31.74 -12.35
N GLU A 263 27.92 31.99 -13.60
CA GLU A 263 28.88 32.17 -14.69
C GLU A 263 29.88 33.29 -14.37
N ALA A 264 31.16 33.05 -14.67
CA ALA A 264 32.24 33.95 -14.28
C ALA A 264 33.34 34.00 -15.35
N LEU A 265 33.79 35.22 -15.68
CA LEU A 265 34.93 35.39 -16.57
C LEU A 265 36.24 35.27 -15.78
N LEU A 266 36.97 34.18 -15.99
CA LEU A 266 38.33 33.98 -15.52
C LEU A 266 39.32 34.74 -16.41
N LYS A 267 40.23 35.49 -15.79
CA LYS A 267 41.34 36.17 -16.45
C LYS A 267 42.64 35.51 -16.00
N LEU A 268 43.30 34.83 -16.92
CA LEU A 268 44.57 34.13 -16.69
C LEU A 268 45.75 34.98 -17.17
N SER A 269 46.82 35.01 -16.38
CA SER A 269 47.94 35.93 -16.54
C SER A 269 49.25 35.27 -16.11
N ILE A 270 49.93 34.63 -17.06
CA ILE A 270 51.22 33.94 -16.90
C ILE A 270 52.27 34.73 -17.68
N GLY A 271 53.28 35.31 -17.00
CA GLY A 271 54.30 36.15 -17.66
C GLY A 271 53.68 37.29 -18.48
N ASP A 272 53.81 37.23 -19.81
CA ASP A 272 53.17 38.12 -20.78
C ASP A 272 51.90 37.55 -21.45
N VAL A 273 51.56 36.26 -21.28
CA VAL A 273 50.32 35.61 -21.74
C VAL A 273 49.11 36.15 -20.98
N ARG A 274 48.01 36.46 -21.68
CA ARG A 274 46.78 37.01 -21.11
C ARG A 274 45.55 36.35 -21.74
N GLU A 275 45.02 35.34 -21.06
CA GLU A 275 43.87 34.56 -21.54
C GLU A 275 42.58 34.89 -20.81
N ARG A 276 41.45 34.55 -21.44
CA ARG A 276 40.10 34.72 -20.89
C ARG A 276 39.29 33.44 -21.09
N VAL A 277 38.77 32.90 -19.99
CA VAL A 277 37.95 31.68 -19.97
C VAL A 277 36.59 32.02 -19.36
N GLU A 278 35.53 31.64 -20.05
CA GLU A 278 34.16 31.65 -19.54
C GLU A 278 33.93 30.40 -18.70
N VAL A 279 33.79 30.57 -17.39
CA VAL A 279 33.60 29.46 -16.42
C VAL A 279 32.11 29.33 -16.12
N ILE A 280 31.54 28.15 -16.37
CA ILE A 280 30.09 27.89 -16.30
C ILE A 280 29.79 26.80 -15.26
N PRO A 281 29.37 27.16 -14.03
CA PRO A 281 29.13 26.20 -12.96
C PRO A 281 27.85 25.40 -13.17
N THR A 282 28.01 24.09 -13.31
CA THR A 282 26.97 23.13 -13.72
C THR A 282 26.92 21.98 -12.73
N ARG A 283 25.72 21.49 -12.39
CA ARG A 283 25.57 20.35 -11.47
C ARG A 283 26.08 19.07 -12.16
N ARG A 284 26.80 18.23 -11.42
CA ARG A 284 27.23 16.90 -11.86
C ARG A 284 26.02 16.01 -12.21
N PRO A 285 26.19 14.97 -13.05
CA PRO A 285 25.17 13.95 -13.25
C PRO A 285 24.96 13.14 -11.97
N GLU A 286 23.76 13.23 -11.39
CA GLU A 286 23.33 12.52 -10.18
C GLU A 286 22.49 11.29 -10.58
N LEU A 287 22.45 10.26 -9.74
CA LEU A 287 21.58 9.10 -9.95
C LEU A 287 20.11 9.48 -9.70
N LYS A 288 19.20 9.24 -10.67
CA LYS A 288 17.75 9.29 -10.46
C LYS A 288 17.23 7.94 -9.96
N THR A 289 17.48 6.88 -10.73
CA THR A 289 16.97 5.52 -10.50
C THR A 289 18.00 4.48 -10.91
N LEU A 290 18.00 3.34 -10.21
CA LEU A 290 18.76 2.15 -10.57
C LEU A 290 17.85 0.92 -10.46
N GLN A 291 17.59 0.29 -11.60
CA GLN A 291 16.77 -0.90 -11.71
C GLN A 291 17.62 -2.07 -12.21
N ALA A 292 17.31 -3.29 -11.75
CA ALA A 292 17.81 -4.51 -12.35
C ALA A 292 16.64 -5.28 -12.97
N ARG A 293 16.74 -5.58 -14.26
CA ARG A 293 15.90 -6.55 -14.95
C ARG A 293 16.50 -7.93 -14.70
N LEU A 294 15.68 -8.83 -14.16
CA LEU A 294 16.11 -10.18 -13.80
C LEU A 294 15.62 -11.19 -14.83
N ARG A 295 16.53 -12.05 -15.27
CA ARG A 295 16.22 -13.31 -15.95
C ARG A 295 16.42 -14.43 -14.94
N LEU A 296 15.31 -14.93 -14.42
CA LEU A 296 15.28 -15.95 -13.36
C LEU A 296 15.64 -17.35 -13.92
N PRO A 297 16.05 -18.31 -13.07
CA PRO A 297 16.37 -19.67 -13.49
C PRO A 297 15.18 -20.39 -14.14
N GLU A 298 15.44 -21.24 -15.14
CA GLU A 298 14.41 -21.91 -15.95
C GLU A 298 13.42 -22.76 -15.12
N TYR A 299 13.84 -23.26 -13.95
CA TYR A 299 12.98 -24.07 -13.09
C TYR A 299 11.76 -23.30 -12.55
N LEU A 300 11.86 -21.97 -12.39
CA LEU A 300 10.76 -21.12 -11.93
C LEU A 300 9.71 -20.86 -13.02
N GLN A 301 9.97 -21.19 -14.29
CA GLN A 301 9.01 -21.09 -15.41
C GLN A 301 8.38 -19.70 -15.65
N TYR A 302 9.02 -18.63 -15.17
CA TYR A 302 8.62 -17.24 -15.46
C TYR A 302 8.59 -16.98 -16.97
N GLN A 303 7.57 -16.23 -17.42
CA GLN A 303 7.47 -15.75 -18.81
C GLN A 303 7.90 -14.29 -18.92
N THR A 304 7.87 -13.54 -17.82
CA THR A 304 8.35 -12.16 -17.73
C THR A 304 9.80 -12.08 -17.20
N GLU A 305 10.50 -11.01 -17.54
CA GLU A 305 11.77 -10.62 -16.90
C GLU A 305 11.46 -9.53 -15.84
N PRO A 306 11.25 -9.88 -14.55
CA PRO A 306 10.83 -8.90 -13.56
C PRO A 306 11.90 -7.85 -13.29
N GLU A 307 11.45 -6.58 -13.16
CA GLU A 307 12.32 -5.44 -12.88
C GLU A 307 12.18 -5.02 -11.41
N ILE A 308 13.32 -4.94 -10.71
CA ILE A 308 13.40 -4.55 -9.29
C ILE A 308 14.32 -3.35 -9.10
N GLU A 309 13.91 -2.39 -8.25
CA GLU A 309 14.69 -1.18 -7.96
C GLU A 309 15.67 -1.41 -6.80
N ALA A 310 16.93 -0.97 -6.96
CA ALA A 310 17.96 -1.07 -5.94
C ALA A 310 17.68 -0.09 -4.78
N ARG A 311 17.57 -0.60 -3.55
CA ARG A 311 17.25 0.20 -2.36
C ARG A 311 18.47 0.36 -1.46
N GLY A 312 18.78 1.60 -1.09
CA GLY A 312 19.89 1.93 -0.19
C GLY A 312 21.29 1.53 -0.68
N GLY A 313 21.51 1.49 -2.01
CA GLY A 313 22.76 1.00 -2.61
C GLY A 313 22.91 -0.52 -2.56
N SER A 314 21.83 -1.27 -2.33
CA SER A 314 21.82 -2.73 -2.32
C SER A 314 20.65 -3.31 -3.13
N ILE A 315 20.82 -4.53 -3.60
CA ILE A 315 19.81 -5.27 -4.33
C ILE A 315 19.93 -6.77 -4.02
N THR A 316 18.81 -7.45 -3.82
CA THR A 316 18.75 -8.89 -3.56
C THR A 316 18.32 -9.60 -4.83
N VAL A 317 19.06 -10.64 -5.22
CA VAL A 317 18.82 -11.43 -6.43
C VAL A 317 18.94 -12.91 -6.09
N LEU A 318 18.11 -13.74 -6.73
CA LEU A 318 18.15 -15.20 -6.59
C LEU A 318 19.48 -15.78 -7.10
N ARG A 319 20.10 -16.68 -6.34
CA ARG A 319 21.28 -17.43 -6.78
C ARG A 319 20.96 -18.20 -8.06
N GLY A 320 21.76 -17.97 -9.10
CA GLY A 320 21.59 -18.55 -10.43
C GLY A 320 20.82 -17.67 -11.43
N ALA A 321 20.22 -16.57 -11.01
CA ALA A 321 19.59 -15.61 -11.93
C ALA A 321 20.62 -14.71 -12.63
N GLU A 322 20.28 -14.19 -13.81
CA GLU A 322 21.05 -13.16 -14.50
C GLU A 322 20.41 -11.78 -14.27
N ALA A 323 21.21 -10.78 -13.88
CA ALA A 323 20.76 -9.41 -13.65
C ALA A 323 21.36 -8.44 -14.66
N ALA A 324 20.52 -7.69 -15.38
CA ALA A 324 20.93 -6.59 -16.26
C ALA A 324 20.52 -5.24 -15.63
N PHE A 325 21.46 -4.33 -15.45
CA PHE A 325 21.23 -3.07 -14.75
C PHE A 325 20.90 -1.95 -15.73
N THR A 326 19.82 -1.21 -15.43
CA THR A 326 19.45 0.05 -16.08
C THR A 326 19.58 1.18 -15.06
N LEU A 327 20.45 2.14 -15.38
CA LEU A 327 20.77 3.30 -14.54
C LEU A 327 20.31 4.57 -15.27
N THR A 328 19.54 5.42 -14.60
CA THR A 328 19.10 6.72 -15.15
C THR A 328 19.75 7.86 -14.36
N ALA A 329 20.44 8.76 -15.06
CA ALA A 329 21.12 9.92 -14.47
C ALA A 329 20.26 11.19 -14.56
N SER A 330 20.68 12.28 -13.90
CA SER A 330 20.00 13.59 -13.94
C SER A 330 20.26 14.39 -15.22
N ARG A 331 21.24 13.98 -16.03
CA ARG A 331 21.72 14.65 -17.26
C ARG A 331 22.04 13.61 -18.34
N PRO A 332 22.01 13.96 -19.64
CA PRO A 332 22.53 13.11 -20.71
C PRO A 332 23.99 12.75 -20.50
N LEU A 333 24.33 11.48 -20.72
CA LEU A 333 25.64 10.91 -20.47
C LEU A 333 26.45 10.77 -21.76
N SER A 334 27.77 10.91 -21.65
CA SER A 334 28.74 10.68 -22.74
C SER A 334 29.42 9.33 -22.61
N LYS A 335 29.76 8.93 -21.37
CA LYS A 335 30.41 7.67 -21.04
C LYS A 335 29.90 7.12 -19.71
N ALA A 336 29.82 5.80 -19.62
CA ALA A 336 29.61 5.09 -18.36
C ALA A 336 30.39 3.77 -18.34
N THR A 337 30.78 3.32 -17.15
CA THR A 337 31.45 2.04 -16.93
C THR A 337 30.84 1.31 -15.73
N MET A 338 30.92 -0.02 -15.76
CA MET A 338 30.63 -0.92 -14.63
C MET A 338 31.87 -1.77 -14.40
N ASP A 339 32.40 -1.78 -13.18
CA ASP A 339 33.64 -2.46 -12.79
C ASP A 339 34.86 -2.12 -13.70
N GLY A 340 34.86 -0.90 -14.26
CA GLY A 340 35.88 -0.42 -15.21
C GLY A 340 35.64 -0.80 -16.68
N ILE A 341 34.59 -1.57 -16.99
CA ILE A 341 34.22 -1.96 -18.36
C ILE A 341 33.21 -0.95 -18.92
N ASP A 342 33.51 -0.34 -20.07
CA ASP A 342 32.62 0.60 -20.77
C ASP A 342 31.25 -0.04 -21.09
N GLN A 343 30.16 0.68 -20.79
CA GLN A 343 28.77 0.25 -20.98
C GLN A 343 28.05 1.07 -22.05
N ARG A 344 26.92 0.55 -22.55
CA ARG A 344 26.11 1.26 -23.57
C ARG A 344 25.31 2.39 -22.92
N VAL A 345 25.44 3.58 -23.49
CA VAL A 345 24.79 4.82 -23.05
C VAL A 345 23.76 5.26 -24.10
N GLU A 346 22.56 5.61 -23.65
CA GLU A 346 21.43 6.07 -24.47
C GLU A 346 20.73 7.25 -23.78
N GLY A 347 21.07 8.49 -24.16
CA GLY A 347 20.52 9.68 -23.53
C GLY A 347 21.01 9.85 -22.10
N ASP A 348 20.10 9.91 -21.12
CA ASP A 348 20.42 9.89 -19.69
C ASP A 348 20.42 8.48 -19.08
N GLN A 349 20.26 7.42 -19.89
CA GLN A 349 20.29 6.03 -19.45
C GLN A 349 21.61 5.31 -19.78
N VAL A 350 21.99 4.36 -18.91
CA VAL A 350 23.02 3.35 -19.13
C VAL A 350 22.38 1.98 -19.00
N ARG A 351 22.69 1.06 -19.92
CA ARG A 351 22.22 -0.34 -19.87
C ARG A 351 23.39 -1.30 -19.93
N THR A 352 23.49 -2.21 -18.96
CA THR A 352 24.54 -3.23 -18.92
C THR A 352 24.13 -4.49 -19.68
N GLY A 353 25.11 -5.35 -19.97
CA GLY A 353 24.81 -6.77 -20.21
C GLY A 353 24.24 -7.45 -18.95
N ALA A 354 23.60 -8.60 -19.13
CA ALA A 354 23.17 -9.43 -18.03
C ALA A 354 24.38 -10.12 -17.36
N VAL A 355 24.37 -10.20 -16.03
CA VAL A 355 25.45 -10.81 -15.22
C VAL A 355 24.85 -11.84 -14.27
N ALA A 356 25.33 -13.08 -14.34
CA ALA A 356 24.90 -14.15 -13.44
C ALA A 356 25.29 -13.85 -11.98
N VAL A 357 24.34 -14.00 -11.06
CA VAL A 357 24.53 -13.79 -9.62
C VAL A 357 24.63 -15.15 -8.93
N GLN A 358 25.81 -15.46 -8.38
CA GLN A 358 26.07 -16.73 -7.66
C GLN A 358 26.41 -16.49 -6.18
N GLU A 359 27.18 -15.44 -5.90
CA GLU A 359 27.65 -15.04 -4.57
C GLU A 359 27.44 -13.54 -4.37
N ASP A 360 27.51 -13.07 -3.12
CA ASP A 360 27.46 -11.64 -2.77
C ASP A 360 28.62 -10.87 -3.42
N GLY A 361 28.34 -9.70 -4.00
CA GLY A 361 29.34 -8.89 -4.69
C GLY A 361 29.05 -7.38 -4.67
N GLU A 362 30.09 -6.57 -4.88
CA GLU A 362 29.98 -5.13 -5.08
C GLU A 362 30.23 -4.80 -6.56
N ARG A 363 29.31 -4.07 -7.20
CA ARG A 363 29.45 -3.52 -8.55
C ARG A 363 29.69 -2.01 -8.46
N VAL A 364 30.70 -1.52 -9.16
CA VAL A 364 31.09 -0.10 -9.11
C VAL A 364 30.74 0.57 -10.44
N PHE A 365 29.77 1.49 -10.40
CA PHE A 365 29.36 2.29 -11.54
C PHE A 365 30.00 3.68 -11.50
N LEU A 366 30.48 4.11 -12.66
CA LEU A 366 31.05 5.43 -12.91
C LEU A 366 30.42 5.98 -14.20
N TRP A 367 30.09 7.27 -14.22
CA TRP A 367 29.53 7.93 -15.41
C TRP A 367 29.96 9.39 -15.52
N GLU A 368 29.91 9.90 -16.74
CA GLU A 368 30.35 11.23 -17.17
C GLU A 368 29.29 11.82 -18.11
N ASP A 369 28.95 13.10 -17.92
CA ASP A 369 27.94 13.77 -18.73
C ASP A 369 28.49 14.29 -20.07
N ALA A 370 27.60 14.84 -20.91
CA ALA A 370 27.97 15.45 -22.18
C ALA A 370 28.89 16.68 -22.10
N ASP A 371 29.07 17.26 -20.90
CA ASP A 371 29.97 18.40 -20.64
C ASP A 371 31.31 17.99 -20.01
N GLY A 372 31.53 16.69 -19.77
CA GLY A 372 32.75 16.14 -19.16
C GLY A 372 32.73 16.11 -17.62
N LEU A 373 31.55 16.26 -16.98
CA LEU A 373 31.43 16.17 -15.53
C LEU A 373 31.14 14.74 -15.09
N SER A 374 32.07 14.12 -14.38
CA SER A 374 31.86 12.82 -13.72
C SER A 374 30.90 12.93 -12.53
N ALA A 375 30.27 11.81 -12.17
CA ALA A 375 29.61 11.61 -10.88
C ALA A 375 30.50 12.06 -9.70
N ARG A 376 29.90 12.56 -8.61
CA ARG A 376 30.66 13.06 -7.45
C ARG A 376 31.42 11.95 -6.72
N GLU A 377 30.80 10.78 -6.58
CA GLU A 377 31.37 9.58 -5.99
C GLU A 377 30.95 8.35 -6.84
N PRO A 378 31.76 7.28 -6.91
CA PRO A 378 31.38 6.05 -7.62
C PRO A 378 30.21 5.36 -6.91
N LEU A 379 29.18 4.97 -7.66
CA LEU A 379 28.05 4.23 -7.11
C LEU A 379 28.45 2.77 -6.86
N ARG A 380 28.49 2.38 -5.59
CA ARG A 380 28.74 1.00 -5.15
C ARG A 380 27.42 0.30 -4.90
N LEU A 381 27.03 -0.58 -5.82
CA LEU A 381 25.85 -1.44 -5.68
C LEU A 381 26.25 -2.78 -5.05
N LYS A 382 25.67 -3.10 -3.89
CA LYS A 382 25.84 -4.41 -3.24
C LYS A 382 24.77 -5.37 -3.73
N VAL A 383 25.15 -6.30 -4.59
CA VAL A 383 24.31 -7.39 -5.07
C VAL A 383 24.42 -8.55 -4.08
N ARG A 384 23.29 -8.98 -3.51
CA ARG A 384 23.22 -10.13 -2.60
C ARG A 384 22.64 -11.36 -3.30
N ALA A 385 23.28 -12.50 -3.14
CA ALA A 385 22.88 -13.77 -3.74
C ALA A 385 22.16 -14.65 -2.71
N VAL A 386 20.82 -14.55 -2.70
CA VAL A 386 19.95 -15.27 -1.77
C VAL A 386 19.44 -16.56 -2.41
N ASP A 387 19.34 -17.62 -1.63
CA ASP A 387 18.73 -18.89 -2.05
C ASP A 387 17.21 -18.79 -2.05
N ASP A 388 16.58 -19.56 -2.93
CA ASP A 388 15.13 -19.78 -2.97
C ASP A 388 14.62 -20.22 -1.58
N SER A 389 13.56 -19.60 -1.05
CA SER A 389 12.96 -19.99 0.23
C SER A 389 12.06 -21.21 0.06
N ALA A 390 11.37 -21.63 1.12
CA ALA A 390 10.25 -22.57 1.04
C ALA A 390 8.96 -21.83 1.44
N PRO A 391 7.81 -22.12 0.82
CA PRO A 391 6.60 -21.32 0.97
C PRO A 391 6.05 -21.32 2.41
N GLU A 392 5.53 -20.18 2.86
CA GLU A 392 4.82 -20.07 4.15
C GLU A 392 3.37 -20.56 3.97
N VAL A 393 2.91 -21.45 4.85
CA VAL A 393 1.57 -22.08 4.76
C VAL A 393 0.79 -21.85 6.05
N VAL A 394 -0.28 -21.06 5.97
CA VAL A 394 -1.20 -20.76 7.07
C VAL A 394 -2.59 -21.26 6.72
N ALA A 395 -3.10 -22.22 7.49
CA ALA A 395 -4.50 -22.64 7.45
C ALA A 395 -5.25 -22.16 8.69
N ARG A 396 -6.53 -21.80 8.55
CA ARG A 396 -7.36 -21.23 9.62
C ARG A 396 -8.74 -21.88 9.66
N ARG A 397 -9.23 -22.15 10.88
CA ARG A 397 -10.57 -22.67 11.23
C ARG A 397 -10.98 -22.16 12.62
N GLU A 398 -12.26 -22.30 12.96
CA GLU A 398 -12.81 -21.89 14.26
C GLU A 398 -12.21 -22.64 15.46
N ALA A 399 -11.81 -23.90 15.26
CA ALA A 399 -11.21 -24.75 16.28
C ALA A 399 -10.10 -25.63 15.69
N LEU A 400 -9.08 -25.94 16.52
CA LEU A 400 -8.02 -26.90 16.20
C LEU A 400 -8.49 -28.35 16.31
N GLU A 401 -9.42 -28.62 17.24
CA GLU A 401 -10.07 -29.92 17.42
C GLU A 401 -11.57 -29.80 17.12
N GLN A 402 -12.14 -30.72 16.33
CA GLN A 402 -13.59 -30.74 16.06
C GLN A 402 -14.10 -32.17 15.87
N VAL A 403 -15.29 -32.45 16.41
CA VAL A 403 -16.08 -33.66 16.09
C VAL A 403 -16.94 -33.37 14.86
N VAL A 404 -16.91 -34.26 13.87
CA VAL A 404 -17.58 -34.08 12.57
C VAL A 404 -18.23 -35.37 12.11
N LEU A 405 -19.29 -35.27 11.31
CA LEU A 405 -19.86 -36.45 10.62
C LEU A 405 -18.96 -36.92 9.48
N GLU A 406 -19.01 -38.21 9.17
CA GLU A 406 -18.36 -38.78 7.98
C GLU A 406 -18.78 -38.10 6.66
N THR A 407 -20.04 -37.65 6.58
CA THR A 407 -20.61 -36.92 5.43
C THR A 407 -20.46 -35.40 5.50
N GLU A 408 -19.97 -34.84 6.61
CA GLU A 408 -19.83 -33.38 6.77
C GLU A 408 -18.65 -32.86 5.94
N VAL A 409 -18.82 -31.68 5.34
CA VAL A 409 -17.79 -31.02 4.52
C VAL A 409 -17.12 -29.93 5.38
N VAL A 410 -15.94 -30.25 5.88
CA VAL A 410 -15.11 -29.35 6.70
C VAL A 410 -14.36 -28.38 5.79
N SER A 411 -14.46 -27.08 6.07
CA SER A 411 -13.77 -26.03 5.30
C SER A 411 -12.53 -25.53 6.05
N PHE A 412 -11.45 -25.25 5.32
CA PHE A 412 -10.19 -24.69 5.81
C PHE A 412 -9.87 -23.45 4.98
N ASP A 413 -9.75 -22.28 5.61
CA ASP A 413 -9.30 -21.07 4.91
C ASP A 413 -7.77 -21.11 4.82
N LEU A 414 -7.24 -21.18 3.60
CA LEU A 414 -5.84 -21.47 3.29
C LEU A 414 -5.17 -20.24 2.67
N GLU A 415 -4.12 -19.76 3.33
CA GLU A 415 -3.26 -18.67 2.89
C GLU A 415 -1.83 -19.21 2.70
N VAL A 416 -1.30 -19.13 1.48
CA VAL A 416 0.07 -19.54 1.13
C VAL A 416 0.81 -18.37 0.51
N ARG A 417 2.08 -18.19 0.87
CA ARG A 417 2.95 -17.09 0.40
C ARG A 417 4.32 -17.61 0.01
N ASP A 418 4.90 -17.05 -1.06
CA ASP A 418 6.19 -17.47 -1.61
C ASP A 418 6.97 -16.29 -2.23
N ASP A 419 8.30 -16.36 -2.24
CA ASP A 419 9.15 -15.30 -2.79
C ASP A 419 9.04 -15.19 -4.33
N PHE A 420 8.79 -16.30 -5.03
CA PHE A 420 8.83 -16.41 -6.48
C PHE A 420 7.53 -16.92 -7.09
N GLY A 421 7.04 -18.08 -6.68
CA GLY A 421 5.86 -18.72 -7.28
C GLY A 421 5.42 -19.99 -6.55
N ILE A 422 4.16 -20.02 -6.15
CA ILE A 422 3.52 -21.22 -5.60
C ILE A 422 3.09 -22.09 -6.78
N LYS A 423 3.41 -23.38 -6.75
CA LYS A 423 3.06 -24.33 -7.82
C LYS A 423 1.67 -24.93 -7.59
N ARG A 424 1.39 -25.37 -6.36
CA ARG A 424 0.08 -25.90 -5.92
C ARG A 424 0.02 -25.99 -4.41
N ALA A 425 -1.18 -25.93 -3.85
CA ALA A 425 -1.45 -26.10 -2.43
C ALA A 425 -2.66 -27.01 -2.19
N GLY A 426 -2.75 -27.59 -1.00
CA GLY A 426 -3.71 -28.65 -0.72
C GLY A 426 -3.84 -29.04 0.75
N LEU A 427 -4.55 -30.14 0.98
CA LEU A 427 -4.69 -30.81 2.28
C LEU A 427 -4.03 -32.20 2.24
N GLU A 428 -3.48 -32.62 3.36
CA GLU A 428 -2.99 -33.97 3.64
C GLU A 428 -3.60 -34.43 4.98
N TRP A 429 -3.94 -35.71 5.09
CA TRP A 429 -4.49 -36.28 6.32
C TRP A 429 -3.84 -37.61 6.68
N THR A 430 -3.70 -37.85 7.98
CA THR A 430 -3.14 -39.08 8.57
C THR A 430 -4.01 -39.58 9.72
N GLY A 431 -4.21 -40.89 9.83
CA GLY A 431 -4.87 -41.53 10.98
C GLY A 431 -4.13 -41.23 12.29
N ALA A 432 -4.82 -40.58 13.23
CA ALA A 432 -4.25 -40.07 14.47
C ALA A 432 -4.11 -41.12 15.60
N ASP A 433 -4.17 -42.41 15.27
CA ASP A 433 -3.90 -43.50 16.21
C ASP A 433 -2.39 -43.83 16.20
N PRO A 434 -1.64 -43.53 17.28
CA PRO A 434 -0.20 -43.81 17.37
C PRO A 434 0.13 -45.27 17.67
N SER A 435 -0.88 -46.14 17.87
CA SER A 435 -0.69 -47.58 18.08
C SER A 435 -0.65 -48.38 16.77
N LEU A 436 -1.18 -47.83 15.68
CA LEU A 436 -1.11 -48.43 14.35
C LEU A 436 0.28 -48.23 13.73
N PRO A 437 0.89 -49.28 13.13
CA PRO A 437 2.10 -49.14 12.33
C PRO A 437 1.90 -48.15 11.16
N PRO A 438 2.92 -47.40 10.70
CA PRO A 438 2.79 -46.43 9.61
C PRO A 438 2.26 -47.00 8.27
N GLY A 439 2.42 -48.31 8.03
CA GLY A 439 1.85 -49.01 6.87
C GLY A 439 0.40 -49.48 7.05
N GLN A 440 -0.26 -49.10 8.15
CA GLN A 440 -1.67 -49.40 8.47
C GLN A 440 -2.47 -48.16 8.90
N GLN A 441 -1.81 -47.02 9.14
CA GLN A 441 -2.48 -45.74 9.28
C GLN A 441 -3.08 -45.31 7.93
N VAL A 442 -4.29 -44.73 7.94
CA VAL A 442 -4.85 -44.11 6.73
C VAL A 442 -4.05 -42.85 6.40
N HIS A 443 -3.67 -42.69 5.13
CA HIS A 443 -3.06 -41.49 4.58
C HIS A 443 -3.75 -41.10 3.27
N GLY A 444 -3.81 -39.81 2.98
CA GLY A 444 -4.23 -39.29 1.68
C GLY A 444 -3.95 -37.80 1.53
N ASP A 445 -3.86 -37.31 0.29
CA ASP A 445 -3.71 -35.89 -0.03
C ASP A 445 -4.61 -35.45 -1.19
N LYS A 446 -4.94 -34.15 -1.18
CA LYS A 446 -5.85 -33.49 -2.13
C LYS A 446 -5.26 -32.14 -2.52
N VAL A 447 -5.16 -31.85 -3.82
CA VAL A 447 -4.86 -30.49 -4.31
C VAL A 447 -6.13 -29.65 -4.19
N ALA A 448 -6.04 -28.52 -3.49
CA ALA A 448 -7.15 -27.58 -3.30
C ALA A 448 -7.04 -26.33 -4.19
N ALA A 449 -5.82 -25.92 -4.53
CA ALA A 449 -5.55 -24.82 -5.44
C ALA A 449 -4.32 -25.11 -6.29
N ALA A 450 -4.40 -24.84 -7.59
CA ALA A 450 -3.24 -24.61 -8.42
C ALA A 450 -2.67 -23.21 -8.12
N GLY A 451 -1.36 -23.05 -8.26
CA GLY A 451 -0.73 -21.74 -8.36
C GLY A 451 -0.22 -21.50 -9.78
N GLY A 452 0.80 -20.66 -9.91
CA GLY A 452 1.44 -20.33 -11.17
C GLY A 452 2.86 -19.78 -10.96
N PRO A 453 3.72 -19.82 -12.00
CA PRO A 453 5.10 -19.36 -11.94
C PRO A 453 5.32 -18.00 -11.28
N GLU A 454 4.45 -17.04 -11.56
CA GLU A 454 4.55 -15.66 -11.07
C GLU A 454 3.57 -15.36 -9.92
N GLN A 455 2.87 -16.39 -9.41
CA GLN A 455 1.84 -16.26 -8.36
C GLN A 455 2.42 -16.47 -6.97
N LYS A 456 2.70 -15.36 -6.29
CA LYS A 456 3.34 -15.28 -4.97
C LYS A 456 2.41 -15.46 -3.77
N THR A 457 1.10 -15.56 -4.02
CA THR A 457 0.10 -15.74 -2.97
C THR A 457 -1.11 -16.54 -3.47
N ILE A 458 -1.57 -17.47 -2.66
CA ILE A 458 -2.86 -18.16 -2.80
C ILE A 458 -3.67 -17.84 -1.53
N THR A 459 -4.95 -17.53 -1.69
CA THR A 459 -5.86 -17.27 -0.56
C THR A 459 -7.21 -17.86 -0.90
N GLU A 460 -7.36 -19.16 -0.65
CA GLU A 460 -8.46 -19.98 -1.14
C GLU A 460 -9.06 -20.83 -0.01
N ARG A 461 -10.24 -21.40 -0.26
CA ARG A 461 -10.86 -22.34 0.66
C ARG A 461 -10.64 -23.77 0.19
N ALA A 462 -10.00 -24.57 1.03
CA ALA A 462 -9.90 -26.01 0.86
C ALA A 462 -11.01 -26.72 1.65
N THR A 463 -11.46 -27.88 1.18
CA THR A 463 -12.49 -28.68 1.83
C THR A 463 -12.07 -30.13 2.04
N PHE A 464 -12.61 -30.76 3.07
CA PHE A 464 -12.40 -32.17 3.38
C PHE A 464 -13.71 -32.80 3.85
N SER A 465 -14.04 -33.98 3.32
CA SER A 465 -15.16 -34.80 3.78
C SER A 465 -14.76 -36.26 3.73
N ALA A 466 -14.86 -36.96 4.86
CA ALA A 466 -14.30 -38.30 5.00
C ALA A 466 -14.97 -39.31 4.04
N ALA A 467 -16.29 -39.26 3.91
CA ALA A 467 -17.05 -40.11 2.99
C ALA A 467 -16.67 -39.87 1.51
N ARG A 468 -16.36 -38.64 1.12
CA ARG A 468 -15.99 -38.29 -0.27
C ARG A 468 -14.56 -38.69 -0.61
N GLU A 469 -13.64 -38.56 0.33
CA GLU A 469 -12.24 -38.99 0.17
C GLU A 469 -12.02 -40.47 0.57
N GLY A 470 -13.09 -41.24 0.80
CA GLY A 470 -13.07 -42.69 1.05
C GLY A 470 -12.56 -43.13 2.42
N VAL A 471 -12.53 -42.23 3.40
CA VAL A 471 -11.97 -42.44 4.73
C VAL A 471 -13.06 -42.90 5.71
N ALA A 472 -12.88 -44.08 6.31
CA ALA A 472 -13.77 -44.60 7.35
C ALA A 472 -13.70 -43.78 8.66
N PRO A 473 -14.78 -43.71 9.46
CA PRO A 473 -14.82 -42.99 10.74
C PRO A 473 -13.66 -43.33 11.69
N GLN A 474 -12.85 -42.32 12.02
CA GLN A 474 -11.68 -42.39 12.90
C GLN A 474 -11.21 -40.98 13.29
N SER A 475 -10.23 -40.90 14.20
CA SER A 475 -9.47 -39.66 14.45
C SER A 475 -8.45 -39.40 13.35
N LEU A 476 -8.43 -38.20 12.78
CA LEU A 476 -7.52 -37.78 11.71
C LEU A 476 -6.77 -36.50 12.09
N GLU A 477 -5.45 -36.48 11.92
CA GLU A 477 -4.70 -35.23 11.80
C GLU A 477 -4.79 -34.74 10.35
N VAL A 478 -5.32 -33.54 10.14
CA VAL A 478 -5.36 -32.87 8.82
C VAL A 478 -4.42 -31.67 8.85
N ARG A 479 -3.62 -31.51 7.79
CA ARG A 479 -2.66 -30.41 7.61
C ARG A 479 -2.83 -29.82 6.22
N ALA A 480 -2.70 -28.51 6.07
CA ALA A 480 -2.53 -27.92 4.75
C ALA A 480 -1.06 -27.98 4.33
N TRP A 481 -0.81 -28.06 3.02
CA TRP A 481 0.53 -28.11 2.44
C TRP A 481 0.65 -27.25 1.19
N ALA A 482 1.89 -26.89 0.83
CA ALA A 482 2.23 -26.23 -0.42
C ALA A 482 3.49 -26.82 -1.07
N GLU A 483 3.53 -26.77 -2.39
CA GLU A 483 4.71 -26.98 -3.23
C GLU A 483 5.06 -25.68 -3.96
N ASP A 484 6.34 -25.37 -4.01
CA ASP A 484 6.96 -24.34 -4.85
C ASP A 484 7.39 -24.93 -6.22
N TYR A 485 8.16 -24.16 -7.01
CA TYR A 485 8.80 -24.64 -8.23
C TYR A 485 10.23 -25.19 -8.00
N ARG A 486 10.72 -25.23 -6.75
CA ARG A 486 12.12 -25.48 -6.42
C ARG A 486 12.47 -26.98 -6.59
N PRO A 487 13.47 -27.33 -7.42
CA PRO A 487 13.78 -28.74 -7.70
C PRO A 487 14.19 -29.53 -6.45
N GLY A 488 13.34 -30.50 -6.06
CA GLY A 488 13.61 -31.41 -4.95
C GLY A 488 13.34 -30.85 -3.56
N ALA A 489 12.65 -29.71 -3.43
CA ALA A 489 12.19 -29.21 -2.14
C ALA A 489 11.13 -30.13 -1.50
N PRO A 490 11.11 -30.27 -0.16
CA PRO A 490 10.00 -30.89 0.55
C PRO A 490 8.78 -29.96 0.58
N ARG A 491 7.58 -30.51 0.77
CA ARG A 491 6.37 -29.72 1.03
C ARG A 491 6.52 -28.88 2.31
N SER A 492 6.07 -27.63 2.24
CA SER A 492 5.78 -26.84 3.45
C SER A 492 4.42 -27.22 4.01
N TYR A 493 4.23 -27.07 5.33
CA TYR A 493 3.04 -27.53 6.05
C TYR A 493 2.52 -26.50 7.07
N SER A 494 1.19 -26.46 7.24
CA SER A 494 0.54 -25.77 8.36
C SER A 494 0.67 -26.56 9.68
N PRO A 495 0.28 -25.96 10.82
CA PRO A 495 -0.11 -26.72 12.01
C PRO A 495 -1.19 -27.76 11.70
N ALA A 496 -1.26 -28.81 12.51
CA ALA A 496 -2.25 -29.88 12.39
C ALA A 496 -3.59 -29.52 13.07
N PHE A 497 -4.68 -30.00 12.47
CA PHE A 497 -6.04 -29.95 13.00
C PHE A 497 -6.50 -31.37 13.27
N LEU A 498 -7.09 -31.63 14.44
CA LEU A 498 -7.58 -32.95 14.82
C LEU A 498 -9.09 -33.05 14.53
N LEU A 499 -9.46 -33.92 13.59
CA LEU A 499 -10.84 -34.24 13.28
C LEU A 499 -11.21 -35.59 13.89
N TYR A 500 -12.21 -35.61 14.77
CA TYR A 500 -12.85 -36.83 15.23
C TYR A 500 -14.02 -37.13 14.30
N VAL A 501 -13.78 -37.96 13.27
CA VAL A 501 -14.81 -38.34 12.30
C VAL A 501 -15.67 -39.46 12.88
N LEU A 502 -16.97 -39.20 13.03
CA LEU A 502 -17.95 -40.16 13.56
C LEU A 502 -18.98 -40.54 12.48
N ASN A 503 -19.49 -41.76 12.55
CA ASN A 503 -20.69 -42.11 11.79
C ASN A 503 -21.96 -41.49 12.40
N LYS A 504 -23.07 -41.52 11.65
CA LYS A 504 -24.37 -40.93 12.05
C LYS A 504 -24.84 -41.33 13.46
N ASP A 505 -24.71 -42.61 13.82
CA ASP A 505 -25.13 -43.12 15.14
C ASP A 505 -24.17 -42.66 16.26
N GLU A 506 -22.86 -42.75 16.03
CA GLU A 506 -21.83 -42.30 16.98
C GLU A 506 -21.89 -40.79 17.23
N HIS A 507 -22.13 -39.98 16.19
CA HIS A 507 -22.38 -38.54 16.32
C HIS A 507 -23.67 -38.23 17.09
N ALA A 508 -24.75 -39.01 16.88
CA ALA A 508 -26.00 -38.84 17.64
C ALA A 508 -25.84 -39.19 19.14
N ILE A 509 -25.02 -40.20 19.45
CA ILE A 509 -24.65 -40.54 20.83
C ILE A 509 -23.85 -39.39 21.45
N TRP A 510 -22.78 -38.92 20.79
CA TRP A 510 -21.93 -37.84 21.27
C TRP A 510 -22.69 -36.52 21.49
N LEU A 511 -23.59 -36.15 20.57
CA LEU A 511 -24.48 -34.99 20.72
C LEU A 511 -25.42 -35.14 21.91
N THR A 512 -26.02 -36.32 22.12
CA THR A 512 -26.88 -36.58 23.29
C THR A 512 -26.12 -36.41 24.61
N GLU A 513 -24.84 -36.83 24.65
CA GLU A 513 -23.97 -36.59 25.80
C GLU A 513 -23.62 -35.10 25.99
N GLN A 514 -23.47 -34.32 24.91
CA GLN A 514 -23.27 -32.87 25.01
C GLN A 514 -24.54 -32.15 25.47
N PHE A 515 -25.72 -32.55 24.99
CA PHE A 515 -27.01 -32.04 25.49
C PHE A 515 -27.20 -32.34 26.98
N GLY A 516 -26.77 -33.51 27.45
CA GLY A 516 -26.79 -33.85 28.88
C GLY A 516 -25.85 -32.97 29.73
N ARG A 517 -24.63 -32.72 29.26
CA ARG A 517 -23.68 -31.79 29.92
C ARG A 517 -24.22 -30.35 29.93
N TRP A 518 -24.79 -29.91 28.82
CA TRP A 518 -25.40 -28.59 28.69
C TRP A 518 -26.60 -28.42 29.64
N LEU A 519 -27.48 -29.43 29.74
CA LEU A 519 -28.64 -29.39 30.64
C LEU A 519 -28.23 -29.36 32.12
N ALA A 520 -27.13 -30.03 32.48
CA ALA A 520 -26.57 -29.92 33.83
C ALA A 520 -26.11 -28.48 34.17
N ALA A 521 -25.46 -27.79 33.24
CA ALA A 521 -25.04 -26.39 33.41
C ALA A 521 -26.24 -25.40 33.39
N ALA A 522 -27.26 -25.68 32.59
CA ALA A 522 -28.53 -24.95 32.63
C ALA A 522 -29.23 -25.11 33.99
N LYS A 523 -29.25 -26.32 34.55
CA LYS A 523 -29.77 -26.60 35.90
C LYS A 523 -28.95 -25.92 37.00
N GLU A 524 -27.62 -25.86 36.89
CA GLU A 524 -26.78 -25.10 37.83
C GLU A 524 -27.11 -23.59 37.78
N THR A 525 -27.36 -23.04 36.59
CA THR A 525 -27.75 -21.64 36.38
C THR A 525 -29.13 -21.34 36.98
N TYR A 526 -30.08 -22.28 36.86
CA TYR A 526 -31.39 -22.22 37.51
C TYR A 526 -31.29 -22.33 39.04
N GLU A 527 -30.45 -23.25 39.57
CA GLU A 527 -30.18 -23.34 41.00
C GLU A 527 -29.44 -22.11 41.55
N HIS A 528 -28.66 -21.41 40.73
CA HIS A 528 -28.08 -20.12 41.11
C HIS A 528 -29.16 -19.04 41.22
N GLU A 529 -30.07 -18.97 40.24
CA GLU A 529 -31.22 -18.06 40.24
C GLU A 529 -32.10 -18.27 41.50
N GLN A 530 -32.39 -19.51 41.88
CA GLN A 530 -33.10 -19.82 43.13
C GLN A 530 -32.38 -19.27 44.38
N ARG A 531 -31.05 -19.29 44.42
CA ARG A 531 -30.24 -18.76 45.54
C ARG A 531 -30.19 -17.24 45.55
N LEU A 532 -30.18 -16.59 44.38
CA LEU A 532 -30.30 -15.13 44.26
C LEU A 532 -31.69 -14.67 44.71
N HIS A 533 -32.75 -15.34 44.25
CA HIS A 533 -34.12 -15.08 44.68
C HIS A 533 -34.32 -15.20 46.19
N ALA A 534 -33.83 -16.28 46.81
CA ALA A 534 -33.88 -16.43 48.27
C ALA A 534 -33.10 -15.31 49.01
N ALA A 535 -31.96 -14.87 48.47
CA ALA A 535 -31.20 -13.74 49.02
C ALA A 535 -31.91 -12.38 48.83
N ASN A 536 -32.72 -12.24 47.78
CA ASN A 536 -33.59 -11.09 47.55
C ASN A 536 -34.81 -11.11 48.48
N GLU A 537 -35.40 -12.28 48.77
CA GLU A 537 -36.45 -12.43 49.79
C GLU A 537 -35.94 -12.09 51.20
N GLU A 538 -34.72 -12.55 51.58
CA GLU A 538 -34.07 -12.13 52.84
C GLU A 538 -33.94 -10.61 52.95
N LEU A 539 -33.58 -9.93 51.85
CA LEU A 539 -33.41 -8.48 51.80
C LEU A 539 -34.74 -7.74 51.85
N HIS A 540 -35.81 -8.29 51.24
CA HIS A 540 -37.17 -7.74 51.28
C HIS A 540 -37.85 -7.89 52.64
N ALA A 541 -37.50 -8.93 53.39
CA ALA A 541 -38.00 -9.18 54.75
C ALA A 541 -37.43 -8.21 55.82
N LEU A 542 -36.45 -7.36 55.46
CA LEU A 542 -35.94 -6.29 56.32
C LEU A 542 -36.96 -5.13 56.42
N ARG A 543 -36.99 -4.40 57.54
CA ARG A 543 -37.81 -3.18 57.63
C ARG A 543 -37.27 -2.09 56.69
N ALA A 544 -38.13 -1.15 56.30
CA ALA A 544 -37.79 -0.05 55.41
C ALA A 544 -36.61 0.81 55.91
N ASP A 545 -36.49 1.04 57.22
CA ASP A 545 -35.37 1.78 57.84
C ASP A 545 -34.04 0.99 57.83
N GLU A 546 -34.11 -0.34 57.76
CA GLU A 546 -32.94 -1.21 57.66
C GLU A 546 -32.48 -1.37 56.20
N LEU A 547 -33.44 -1.45 55.27
CA LEU A 547 -33.21 -1.46 53.82
C LEU A 547 -32.45 -0.21 53.35
N ASP A 548 -32.74 0.94 53.96
CA ASP A 548 -32.11 2.23 53.66
C ASP A 548 -30.63 2.32 54.09
N ARG A 549 -30.11 1.39 54.91
CA ARG A 549 -28.72 1.41 55.39
C ARG A 549 -27.72 1.24 54.25
N PRO A 550 -26.58 1.96 54.24
CA PRO A 550 -25.62 1.94 53.13
C PRO A 550 -25.01 0.55 52.88
N GLU A 551 -24.88 -0.28 53.93
CA GLU A 551 -24.42 -1.67 53.83
C GLU A 551 -25.45 -2.56 53.12
N ILE A 552 -26.74 -2.38 53.40
CA ILE A 552 -27.83 -3.13 52.77
C ILE A 552 -28.03 -2.68 51.32
N ARG A 553 -28.00 -1.37 51.04
CA ARG A 553 -27.96 -0.83 49.66
C ARG A 553 -26.79 -1.38 48.86
N ARG A 554 -25.61 -1.54 49.48
CA ARG A 554 -24.46 -2.20 48.84
C ARG A 554 -24.70 -3.68 48.59
N ARG A 555 -25.37 -4.40 49.50
CA ARG A 555 -25.77 -5.81 49.32
C ARG A 555 -26.81 -5.96 48.19
N ILE A 556 -27.78 -5.05 48.06
CA ILE A 556 -28.74 -5.03 46.94
C ILE A 556 -28.02 -4.75 45.61
N ALA A 557 -27.10 -3.77 45.57
CA ALA A 557 -26.30 -3.51 44.38
C ALA A 557 -25.38 -4.69 44.01
N GLN A 558 -24.93 -5.49 44.99
CA GLN A 558 -24.22 -6.74 44.76
C GLN A 558 -25.13 -7.86 44.22
N GLN A 559 -26.36 -7.99 44.70
CA GLN A 559 -27.35 -8.90 44.08
C GLN A 559 -27.62 -8.50 42.64
N ALA A 560 -27.90 -7.22 42.37
CA ALA A 560 -28.09 -6.73 41.01
C ALA A 560 -26.89 -7.03 40.08
N ALA A 561 -25.66 -6.96 40.58
CA ALA A 561 -24.47 -7.37 39.81
C ALA A 561 -24.42 -8.89 39.58
N ALA A 562 -24.86 -9.70 40.54
CA ALA A 562 -24.99 -11.14 40.40
C ALA A 562 -26.10 -11.56 39.42
N GLU A 563 -27.26 -10.90 39.42
CA GLU A 563 -28.33 -11.13 38.42
C GLU A 563 -27.83 -10.87 36.99
N ASN A 564 -27.11 -9.75 36.76
CA ASN A 564 -26.50 -9.46 35.45
C ASN A 564 -25.44 -10.52 35.07
N ALA A 565 -24.69 -11.05 36.04
CA ALA A 565 -23.74 -12.13 35.81
C ALA A 565 -24.44 -13.48 35.51
N ASN A 566 -25.60 -13.74 36.11
CA ASN A 566 -26.42 -14.92 35.80
C ASN A 566 -27.06 -14.82 34.42
N ALA A 567 -27.57 -13.64 34.04
CA ALA A 567 -28.05 -13.33 32.69
C ALA A 567 -26.98 -13.60 31.62
N ALA A 568 -25.75 -13.12 31.83
CA ALA A 568 -24.63 -13.36 30.93
C ALA A 568 -24.24 -14.85 30.81
N ARG A 569 -24.35 -15.62 31.90
CA ARG A 569 -24.19 -17.09 31.86
C ARG A 569 -25.30 -17.76 31.07
N LEU A 570 -26.56 -17.39 31.30
CA LEU A 570 -27.70 -17.98 30.61
C LEU A 570 -27.68 -17.65 29.11
N ALA A 571 -27.28 -16.45 28.72
CA ALA A 571 -27.07 -16.07 27.32
C ALA A 571 -25.97 -16.93 26.65
N SER A 572 -24.82 -17.08 27.31
CA SER A 572 -23.72 -17.94 26.84
C SER A 572 -24.14 -19.42 26.74
N LEU A 573 -24.89 -19.93 27.72
CA LEU A 573 -25.47 -21.27 27.64
C LEU A 573 -26.47 -21.38 26.49
N ASN A 574 -27.34 -20.40 26.28
CA ASN A 574 -28.29 -20.40 25.17
C ASN A 574 -27.58 -20.46 23.81
N ASP A 575 -26.52 -19.69 23.58
CA ASP A 575 -25.77 -19.74 22.32
C ASP A 575 -25.02 -21.06 22.12
N ASN A 576 -24.47 -21.65 23.18
CA ASN A 576 -23.93 -23.00 23.12
C ASN A 576 -25.02 -24.05 22.83
N GLY A 577 -26.22 -23.89 23.39
CA GLY A 577 -27.38 -24.74 23.10
C GLY A 577 -27.84 -24.63 21.66
N ARG A 578 -27.89 -23.41 21.09
CA ARG A 578 -28.19 -23.18 19.67
C ARG A 578 -27.18 -23.86 18.75
N ARG A 579 -25.87 -23.83 19.09
CA ARG A 579 -24.82 -24.57 18.37
C ARG A 579 -24.99 -26.09 18.43
N LEU A 580 -25.41 -26.64 19.58
CA LEU A 580 -25.70 -28.08 19.69
C LEU A 580 -26.92 -28.49 18.87
N VAL A 581 -27.99 -27.68 18.86
CA VAL A 581 -29.16 -27.90 17.98
C VAL A 581 -28.77 -27.79 16.51
N GLU A 582 -27.96 -26.79 16.12
CA GLU A 582 -27.46 -26.67 14.75
C GLU A 582 -26.59 -27.87 14.33
N GLN A 583 -25.68 -28.34 15.17
CA GLN A 583 -24.88 -29.54 14.85
C GLN A 583 -25.77 -30.81 14.79
N ALA A 584 -26.88 -30.84 15.53
CA ALA A 584 -27.88 -31.91 15.44
C ALA A 584 -28.73 -31.84 14.17
N THR A 585 -29.02 -30.66 13.58
CA THR A 585 -29.74 -30.58 12.29
C THR A 585 -28.96 -31.23 11.15
N ARG A 586 -27.62 -31.27 11.22
CA ARG A 586 -26.73 -31.93 10.24
C ARG A 586 -26.83 -33.46 10.25
N ASN A 587 -27.55 -34.06 11.21
CA ASN A 587 -27.65 -35.51 11.39
C ASN A 587 -29.11 -35.98 11.30
N ASP A 588 -29.44 -36.71 10.23
CA ASP A 588 -30.77 -37.29 9.97
C ASP A 588 -31.20 -38.33 11.01
N ALA A 589 -30.30 -38.75 11.91
CA ALA A 589 -30.66 -39.55 13.08
C ALA A 589 -31.46 -38.76 14.16
N PHE A 590 -31.64 -37.44 14.05
CA PHE A 590 -32.49 -36.65 14.94
C PHE A 590 -33.85 -36.31 14.32
N ASP A 591 -34.92 -36.57 15.08
CA ASP A 591 -36.29 -36.20 14.72
C ASP A 591 -36.49 -34.68 14.71
N ALA A 592 -37.12 -34.17 13.63
CA ALA A 592 -37.38 -32.75 13.46
C ALA A 592 -38.34 -32.19 14.51
N GLY A 593 -39.32 -32.98 14.97
CA GLY A 593 -40.22 -32.59 16.06
C GLY A 593 -39.47 -32.37 17.37
N ARG A 594 -38.51 -33.24 17.72
CA ARG A 594 -37.63 -33.06 18.89
C ARG A 594 -36.75 -31.83 18.75
N LEU A 595 -36.14 -31.58 17.58
CA LEU A 595 -35.29 -30.41 17.35
C LEU A 595 -36.08 -29.09 17.43
N GLU A 596 -37.31 -29.04 16.90
CA GLU A 596 -38.23 -27.91 17.03
C GLU A 596 -38.58 -27.62 18.50
N ASN A 597 -38.92 -28.65 19.29
CA ASN A 597 -39.21 -28.47 20.71
C ASN A 597 -37.97 -27.96 21.49
N TRP A 598 -36.77 -28.47 21.19
CA TRP A 598 -35.51 -27.94 21.74
C TRP A 598 -35.26 -26.47 21.35
N ALA A 599 -35.53 -26.11 20.09
CA ALA A 599 -35.39 -24.74 19.60
C ALA A 599 -36.37 -23.77 20.30
N GLY A 600 -37.62 -24.17 20.52
CA GLY A 600 -38.61 -23.39 21.27
C GLY A 600 -38.23 -23.20 22.75
N MET A 601 -37.60 -24.20 23.36
CA MET A 601 -37.07 -24.11 24.72
C MET A 601 -35.89 -23.14 24.80
N LEU A 602 -34.95 -23.19 23.86
CA LEU A 602 -33.85 -22.21 23.74
C LEU A 602 -34.39 -20.79 23.52
N LYS A 603 -35.37 -20.61 22.63
CA LYS A 603 -36.04 -19.31 22.43
C LYS A 603 -36.62 -18.76 23.74
N THR A 604 -37.25 -19.62 24.56
CA THR A 604 -37.78 -19.24 25.87
C THR A 604 -36.66 -18.86 26.86
N LEU A 605 -35.53 -19.58 26.87
CA LEU A 605 -34.36 -19.22 27.69
C LEU A 605 -33.72 -17.91 27.23
N LYS A 606 -33.70 -17.63 25.92
CA LYS A 606 -33.24 -16.35 25.37
C LYS A 606 -34.13 -15.19 25.79
N GLU A 607 -35.46 -15.33 25.74
CA GLU A 607 -36.39 -14.31 26.26
C GLU A 607 -36.17 -14.04 27.76
N ILE A 608 -35.85 -15.07 28.55
CA ILE A 608 -35.49 -14.93 29.96
C ILE A 608 -34.17 -14.16 30.14
N ALA A 609 -33.12 -14.53 29.40
CA ALA A 609 -31.78 -13.92 29.51
C ALA A 609 -31.72 -12.47 28.99
N ASP A 610 -32.37 -12.19 27.85
CA ASP A 610 -32.30 -10.89 27.18
C ASP A 610 -33.24 -9.84 27.80
N GLN A 611 -34.37 -10.26 28.39
CA GLN A 611 -35.42 -9.34 28.85
C GLN A 611 -35.72 -9.43 30.36
N ARG A 612 -35.83 -10.65 30.92
CA ARG A 612 -36.34 -10.84 32.28
C ARG A 612 -35.26 -10.67 33.35
N MET A 613 -34.12 -11.34 33.23
CA MET A 613 -33.01 -11.18 34.18
C MET A 613 -32.48 -9.73 34.24
N PRO A 614 -32.32 -9.00 33.11
CA PRO A 614 -31.94 -7.58 33.15
C PRO A 614 -32.98 -6.69 33.83
N SER A 615 -34.28 -6.93 33.63
CA SER A 615 -35.36 -6.18 34.29
C SER A 615 -35.31 -6.31 35.81
N VAL A 616 -35.22 -7.55 36.32
CA VAL A 616 -35.02 -7.82 37.77
C VAL A 616 -33.79 -7.07 38.27
N ALA A 617 -32.67 -7.18 37.56
CA ALA A 617 -31.43 -6.54 37.97
C ALA A 617 -31.47 -5.01 37.96
N ASP A 618 -32.20 -4.40 37.02
CA ASP A 618 -32.38 -2.94 36.96
C ASP A 618 -33.37 -2.44 38.02
N LEU A 619 -34.39 -3.22 38.38
CA LEU A 619 -35.26 -2.94 39.53
C LEU A 619 -34.48 -3.00 40.86
N LEU A 620 -33.56 -3.96 41.02
CA LEU A 620 -32.64 -4.01 42.17
C LEU A 620 -31.65 -2.82 42.17
N LYS A 621 -31.08 -2.43 41.02
CA LYS A 621 -30.27 -1.19 40.90
C LYS A 621 -31.09 0.04 41.29
N ALA A 622 -32.34 0.13 40.88
CA ALA A 622 -33.22 1.25 41.22
C ALA A 622 -33.49 1.29 42.73
N SER A 623 -33.85 0.15 43.33
CA SER A 623 -34.07 0.01 44.78
C SER A 623 -32.86 0.47 45.61
N ALA A 624 -31.66 0.02 45.24
CA ALA A 624 -30.41 0.44 45.90
C ALA A 624 -30.14 1.95 45.82
N ASN A 625 -30.64 2.63 44.77
CA ASN A 625 -30.40 4.06 44.49
C ASN A 625 -31.54 5.00 44.92
N ALA A 626 -32.75 4.51 45.16
CA ALA A 626 -33.90 5.32 45.54
C ALA A 626 -33.65 6.09 46.85
N LYS A 627 -33.97 7.39 46.91
CA LYS A 627 -33.74 8.23 48.11
C LYS A 627 -35.01 8.38 48.94
N LEU A 628 -34.85 8.48 50.27
CA LEU A 628 -35.92 8.83 51.21
C LEU A 628 -36.57 10.18 50.85
N ALA A 629 -37.90 10.17 50.73
CA ALA A 629 -38.71 11.37 50.53
C ALA A 629 -38.95 12.10 51.88
N GLY A 630 -37.93 12.81 52.38
CA GLY A 630 -37.98 13.51 53.66
C GLY A 630 -38.47 14.96 53.57
N ASN A 631 -39.68 15.21 54.06
CA ASN A 631 -40.24 16.51 54.50
C ASN A 631 -40.00 17.77 53.64
N GLN A 632 -41.08 18.24 53.01
CA GLN A 632 -41.51 19.63 53.21
C GLN A 632 -42.97 19.68 53.66
N ALA A 633 -43.25 20.46 54.70
CA ALA A 633 -44.60 20.69 55.19
C ALA A 633 -45.32 21.72 54.31
N SER A 634 -46.62 21.53 54.12
CA SER A 634 -47.45 22.43 53.33
C SER A 634 -47.74 23.76 54.04
N THR A 635 -47.37 24.87 53.41
CA THR A 635 -48.05 26.16 53.55
C THR A 635 -48.42 26.68 52.17
N ALA A 636 -49.60 27.29 52.06
CA ALA A 636 -50.20 27.69 50.79
C ALA A 636 -50.69 29.15 50.82
N GLN A 637 -51.06 29.64 49.64
CA GLN A 637 -51.70 30.93 49.33
C GLN A 637 -50.78 32.15 49.17
N GLY A 638 -51.18 33.04 48.25
CA GLY A 638 -50.52 34.33 47.95
C GLY A 638 -50.13 34.47 46.48
N ASN A 639 -50.95 35.17 45.68
CA ASN A 639 -50.60 35.58 44.30
C ASN A 639 -50.25 37.10 44.28
N PRO A 640 -49.99 37.78 43.14
CA PRO A 640 -48.89 38.74 42.96
C PRO A 640 -49.32 40.20 43.34
N PRO A 641 -48.58 41.30 43.03
CA PRO A 641 -47.35 41.43 42.23
C PRO A 641 -46.25 42.37 42.78
N GLY A 642 -45.14 42.50 42.04
CA GLY A 642 -44.11 43.53 42.23
C GLY A 642 -43.09 43.48 41.08
N ASP A 643 -42.80 44.63 40.45
CA ASP A 643 -42.00 44.72 39.21
C ASP A 643 -40.59 45.32 39.46
N THR A 644 -39.74 45.30 38.43
CA THR A 644 -38.49 46.05 38.23
C THR A 644 -37.20 45.69 39.01
N LYS A 645 -36.29 45.05 38.26
CA LYS A 645 -34.89 45.48 37.95
C LYS A 645 -33.89 45.80 39.09
N SER A 646 -32.73 45.12 39.02
CA SER A 646 -31.33 45.64 39.00
C SER A 646 -30.37 44.97 40.00
N GLY A 647 -29.08 44.84 39.67
CA GLY A 647 -28.00 44.74 40.67
C GLY A 647 -27.10 43.48 40.63
N VAL A 648 -25.99 43.58 39.90
CA VAL A 648 -24.71 42.84 40.09
C VAL A 648 -23.75 43.81 40.84
N PRO A 649 -22.68 43.43 41.59
CA PRO A 649 -22.02 42.13 41.86
C PRO A 649 -21.81 41.83 43.39
N GLY A 650 -20.92 40.89 43.76
CA GLY A 650 -19.93 41.20 44.83
C GLY A 650 -19.64 40.17 45.94
N GLU A 651 -18.76 39.22 45.64
CA GLU A 651 -17.81 38.44 46.48
C GLU A 651 -17.57 38.73 48.00
N SER A 652 -17.32 37.62 48.74
CA SER A 652 -16.40 37.45 49.91
C SER A 652 -16.80 37.87 51.35
N SER A 653 -16.70 36.90 52.30
CA SER A 653 -16.05 37.05 53.63
C SER A 653 -16.00 35.72 54.45
N LYS A 654 -15.04 35.64 55.39
CA LYS A 654 -14.81 34.59 56.42
C LYS A 654 -15.62 34.92 57.72
N PRO A 655 -15.72 34.11 58.82
CA PRO A 655 -14.63 33.39 59.53
C PRO A 655 -15.07 32.01 60.16
N PRO A 656 -14.67 31.56 61.38
CA PRO A 656 -13.41 30.86 61.69
C PRO A 656 -13.51 29.51 62.46
N GLY A 657 -12.38 28.79 62.54
CA GLY A 657 -11.83 28.18 63.80
C GLY A 657 -12.35 26.79 64.25
N GLU A 658 -11.57 25.93 64.94
CA GLU A 658 -10.13 25.96 65.28
C GLU A 658 -9.62 24.53 65.69
N ALA A 659 -8.29 24.33 65.69
CA ALA A 659 -7.51 23.25 66.36
C ALA A 659 -7.65 21.72 66.03
N GLN A 660 -6.48 21.10 65.80
CA GLN A 660 -6.11 19.65 65.83
C GLN A 660 -5.10 19.46 67.03
N PRO A 661 -4.36 18.34 67.31
CA PRO A 661 -4.10 17.03 66.62
C PRO A 661 -4.13 15.84 67.66
N PRO A 662 -3.23 14.79 67.74
CA PRO A 662 -2.37 14.05 66.77
C PRO A 662 -2.38 12.48 66.86
N GLY A 663 -1.87 11.79 65.81
CA GLY A 663 -1.25 10.43 65.87
C GLY A 663 -2.17 9.19 65.84
N GLY A 664 -1.70 7.94 65.58
CA GLY A 664 -0.42 7.52 64.96
C GLY A 664 0.02 6.04 65.17
N LYS A 665 -0.01 5.20 64.09
CA LYS A 665 0.59 3.83 63.93
C LYS A 665 0.03 2.71 64.86
N SER A 666 -0.10 1.42 64.47
CA SER A 666 0.89 0.51 63.85
C SER A 666 0.31 -0.90 63.53
N SER A 667 0.97 -1.66 62.62
CA SER A 667 1.05 -3.15 62.45
C SER A 667 -0.21 -4.06 62.56
N SER A 668 -0.38 -5.14 61.78
CA SER A 668 0.60 -6.14 61.31
C SER A 668 0.15 -6.91 60.03
N ALA A 669 1.05 -7.71 59.45
CA ALA A 669 0.85 -8.54 58.23
C ALA A 669 0.86 -10.07 58.58
N PRO A 670 0.71 -11.05 57.64
CA PRO A 670 1.59 -11.28 56.48
C PRO A 670 0.86 -11.67 55.16
N GLN A 671 1.63 -12.13 54.15
CA GLN A 671 1.26 -12.15 52.72
C GLN A 671 1.87 -13.36 51.97
N VAL A 672 1.09 -13.98 51.07
CA VAL A 672 1.50 -14.79 49.88
C VAL A 672 0.31 -14.74 48.90
N SER A 673 0.32 -14.35 47.61
CA SER A 673 1.30 -13.87 46.60
C SER A 673 2.10 -14.87 45.74
N GLN A 674 1.52 -15.24 44.58
CA GLN A 674 2.21 -15.55 43.30
C GLN A 674 1.58 -14.70 42.17
N GLY A 675 2.36 -14.39 41.12
CA GLY A 675 1.99 -13.51 39.98
C GLY A 675 2.24 -14.20 38.62
N PRO A 676 2.71 -13.51 37.55
CA PRO A 676 3.16 -12.11 37.44
C PRO A 676 2.52 -11.29 36.30
N GLN A 677 2.84 -9.99 36.23
CA GLN A 677 2.54 -9.08 35.10
C GLN A 677 3.77 -8.89 34.18
N PRO A 678 3.58 -8.54 32.88
CA PRO A 678 4.62 -7.93 32.04
C PRO A 678 4.77 -6.41 32.27
N LEU A 679 5.96 -5.87 31.98
CA LEU A 679 6.30 -4.43 32.06
C LEU A 679 6.27 -3.75 30.67
N PRO A 680 6.12 -2.41 30.59
CA PRO A 680 6.13 -1.66 29.34
C PRO A 680 7.55 -1.21 28.90
N GLY A 681 7.77 -1.04 27.59
CA GLY A 681 8.97 -0.36 27.08
C GLY A 681 9.11 -0.34 25.55
N GLY A 682 9.27 0.85 24.96
CA GLY A 682 9.56 1.05 23.54
C GLY A 682 9.91 2.53 23.25
N PRO A 683 10.93 2.84 22.42
CA PRO A 683 11.49 4.20 22.28
C PRO A 683 10.70 5.10 21.30
N PRO A 684 10.83 6.44 21.41
CA PRO A 684 10.11 7.41 20.59
C PRO A 684 10.71 7.61 19.18
N LYS A 685 9.90 8.10 18.24
CA LYS A 685 10.35 8.65 16.95
C LYS A 685 10.62 10.17 17.04
N PRO A 686 11.49 10.74 16.18
CA PRO A 686 11.86 12.16 16.24
C PRO A 686 10.75 13.11 15.75
N MET A 687 10.76 14.35 16.24
CA MET A 687 9.95 15.46 15.72
C MET A 687 10.71 16.30 14.69
N ASP A 688 9.99 16.83 13.70
CA ASP A 688 10.47 17.86 12.77
C ASP A 688 10.40 19.26 13.46
N PRO A 689 11.49 20.05 13.52
CA PRO A 689 11.50 21.33 14.23
C PRO A 689 10.66 22.48 13.66
N ASN A 690 10.01 22.34 12.49
CA ASN A 690 9.47 23.49 11.73
C ASN A 690 7.94 23.51 11.49
N ALA A 691 7.14 22.83 12.33
CA ALA A 691 5.68 22.91 12.27
C ALA A 691 5.10 24.08 13.12
N PRO A 692 4.27 24.99 12.56
CA PRO A 692 3.67 26.09 13.32
C PRO A 692 2.53 25.62 14.26
N PRO A 693 2.23 26.38 15.34
CA PRO A 693 1.34 25.93 16.41
C PRO A 693 -0.14 25.85 15.99
N LYS A 694 -0.87 24.91 16.58
CA LYS A 694 -2.34 24.84 16.57
C LYS A 694 -2.88 25.04 17.99
N GLU A 695 -3.94 25.83 18.10
CA GLU A 695 -4.64 26.10 19.35
C GLU A 695 -5.58 24.94 19.71
N ALA A 696 -5.88 24.79 21.00
CA ALA A 696 -6.73 23.70 21.52
C ALA A 696 -8.17 24.18 21.75
N MET A 697 -9.14 23.39 21.31
CA MET A 697 -10.56 23.53 21.67
C MET A 697 -11.09 22.22 22.25
N PRO A 698 -11.97 22.25 23.26
CA PRO A 698 -12.51 21.05 23.90
C PRO A 698 -13.57 20.38 23.03
N SER A 699 -13.62 19.04 23.07
CA SER A 699 -14.66 18.24 22.44
C SER A 699 -15.89 18.08 23.35
N VAL A 700 -17.06 18.49 22.86
CA VAL A 700 -18.38 18.11 23.40
C VAL A 700 -19.07 17.25 22.35
N SER A 701 -19.77 16.20 22.77
CA SER A 701 -20.41 15.22 21.88
C SER A 701 -21.87 15.00 22.27
N ASP A 702 -22.76 15.80 21.70
CA ASP A 702 -24.20 15.56 21.74
C ASP A 702 -24.66 14.82 20.48
N ARG A 703 -25.72 14.00 20.63
CA ARG A 703 -26.39 13.26 19.57
C ARG A 703 -27.85 13.70 19.50
N GLU A 704 -28.19 14.54 18.53
CA GLU A 704 -29.59 14.80 18.16
C GLU A 704 -30.05 13.90 17.00
N ALA A 705 -31.35 13.57 16.98
CA ALA A 705 -31.96 12.73 15.97
C ALA A 705 -32.62 13.59 14.87
N GLY A 706 -32.26 13.32 13.61
CA GLY A 706 -32.74 14.10 12.46
C GLY A 706 -34.20 13.83 12.10
N PHE A 707 -35.05 14.85 12.19
CA PHE A 707 -36.36 14.88 11.53
C PHE A 707 -36.21 15.38 10.08
N TYR A 708 -36.60 14.57 9.10
CA TYR A 708 -36.93 15.03 7.76
C TYR A 708 -38.23 14.39 7.27
N ALA A 709 -39.16 15.24 6.83
CA ALA A 709 -40.44 14.80 6.28
C ALA A 709 -40.32 14.60 4.76
N GLN A 710 -40.80 13.45 4.25
CA GLN A 710 -40.87 13.20 2.82
C GLN A 710 -42.09 13.88 2.19
N THR A 711 -41.89 14.47 1.01
CA THR A 711 -42.94 15.02 0.15
C THR A 711 -43.74 13.92 -0.54
N LYS A 712 -44.99 14.21 -0.90
CA LYS A 712 -45.85 13.30 -1.70
C LYS A 712 -45.84 13.72 -3.18
N PRO A 713 -45.97 12.76 -4.13
CA PRO A 713 -46.27 13.05 -5.53
C PRO A 713 -47.68 13.63 -5.74
N GLU A 714 -47.90 14.20 -6.93
CA GLU A 714 -49.20 14.70 -7.42
C GLU A 714 -49.98 13.60 -8.16
N GLU A 715 -51.31 13.76 -8.28
CA GLU A 715 -52.17 12.92 -9.14
C GLU A 715 -53.37 13.71 -9.70
N ASP A 716 -54.04 13.16 -10.72
CA ASP A 716 -54.74 13.89 -11.79
C ASP A 716 -56.15 14.48 -11.43
N PRO A 717 -56.61 15.60 -12.03
CA PRO A 717 -57.73 16.38 -11.49
C PRO A 717 -59.09 16.06 -12.12
N ASN A 718 -59.82 15.05 -11.61
CA ASN A 718 -61.25 14.91 -11.95
C ASN A 718 -62.15 14.29 -10.84
N ALA A 719 -62.45 15.07 -9.80
CA ALA A 719 -63.52 14.76 -8.82
C ALA A 719 -64.24 16.02 -8.30
N ALA A 720 -65.54 15.91 -8.06
CA ALA A 720 -66.47 17.04 -7.82
C ALA A 720 -66.67 17.39 -6.31
N PRO A 721 -67.35 18.50 -5.94
CA PRO A 721 -66.98 19.29 -4.76
C PRO A 721 -67.63 18.91 -3.42
N LYS A 722 -66.97 19.29 -2.31
CA LYS A 722 -67.49 19.23 -0.92
C LYS A 722 -68.12 20.56 -0.46
N LYS A 723 -69.17 20.47 0.37
CA LYS A 723 -69.66 21.53 1.28
C LYS A 723 -70.20 20.93 2.61
N PRO A 724 -70.40 21.71 3.69
CA PRO A 724 -70.03 21.23 5.03
C PRO A 724 -71.13 21.21 6.12
N SER A 725 -70.86 20.41 7.14
CA SER A 725 -71.29 20.50 8.54
C SER A 725 -70.24 19.71 9.37
N GLY A 726 -70.06 19.83 10.68
CA GLY A 726 -70.81 20.51 11.75
C GLY A 726 -70.65 19.63 13.00
N GLY A 727 -69.87 20.05 13.99
CA GLY A 727 -69.32 19.14 15.01
C GLY A 727 -70.20 18.88 16.23
N MET A 728 -70.03 17.72 16.86
CA MET A 728 -70.42 17.45 18.25
C MET A 728 -69.45 16.50 18.97
N LEU A 729 -69.43 16.67 20.29
CA LEU A 729 -68.58 16.07 21.32
C LEU A 729 -68.49 14.53 21.32
N THR A 730 -67.27 14.00 21.53
CA THR A 730 -67.01 12.75 22.28
C THR A 730 -65.75 12.90 23.15
N LEU A 731 -65.59 12.03 24.15
CA LEU A 731 -64.68 12.20 25.30
C LEU A 731 -63.25 11.68 25.07
N PRO A 732 -62.24 12.18 25.83
CA PRO A 732 -60.88 11.66 25.81
C PRO A 732 -60.79 10.26 26.44
N THR A 733 -60.09 9.34 25.78
CA THR A 733 -59.86 7.98 26.29
C THR A 733 -58.58 7.93 27.11
N THR A 734 -58.70 7.96 28.44
CA THR A 734 -57.56 7.72 29.34
C THR A 734 -57.24 6.23 29.42
N THR A 735 -56.07 5.82 28.94
CA THR A 735 -55.53 4.47 29.16
C THR A 735 -55.16 4.30 30.63
N LEU A 736 -55.86 3.41 31.35
CA LEU A 736 -55.50 3.07 32.73
C LEU A 736 -54.25 2.19 32.75
N SER A 737 -53.29 2.56 33.60
CA SER A 737 -52.31 1.62 34.14
C SER A 737 -52.90 0.90 35.35
N GLY A 738 -52.69 -0.41 35.45
CA GLY A 738 -52.98 -1.21 36.65
C GLY A 738 -54.19 -2.13 36.54
N GLY A 739 -53.93 -3.43 36.49
CA GLY A 739 -54.86 -4.44 37.04
C GLY A 739 -54.87 -4.37 38.57
N PRO A 740 -55.89 -4.92 39.25
CA PRO A 740 -56.03 -4.79 40.70
C PRO A 740 -54.95 -5.58 41.46
N PRO A 741 -54.33 -5.02 42.51
CA PRO A 741 -53.54 -5.81 43.45
C PRO A 741 -54.44 -6.78 44.23
N PRO A 742 -53.92 -7.92 44.72
CA PRO A 742 -54.68 -8.83 45.57
C PRO A 742 -55.15 -8.12 46.85
N SER A 743 -56.31 -8.54 47.36
CA SER A 743 -56.98 -7.90 48.50
C SER A 743 -56.10 -7.82 49.75
N LYS A 744 -55.90 -6.60 50.28
CA LYS A 744 -55.28 -6.40 51.60
C LYS A 744 -56.01 -7.21 52.66
N LYS A 745 -55.28 -8.07 53.39
CA LYS A 745 -55.71 -8.49 54.73
C LYS A 745 -55.56 -7.28 55.67
N PRO A 746 -56.47 -7.04 56.62
CA PRO A 746 -56.38 -5.90 57.53
C PRO A 746 -55.40 -6.18 58.68
N GLY A 747 -54.37 -5.34 58.82
CA GLY A 747 -53.50 -5.31 60.00
C GLY A 747 -52.07 -4.80 59.72
N GLY A 748 -51.73 -3.64 60.28
CA GLY A 748 -50.37 -3.09 60.31
C GLY A 748 -50.16 -1.88 59.39
N ASP A 749 -49.92 -0.71 60.00
CA ASP A 749 -49.33 0.47 59.34
C ASP A 749 -47.83 0.53 59.66
N GLU A 750 -46.97 0.37 58.66
CA GLU A 750 -45.62 0.97 58.62
C GLU A 750 -45.37 1.45 57.18
N GLY A 751 -44.65 2.56 56.99
CA GLY A 751 -44.56 3.25 55.69
C GLY A 751 -43.64 2.55 54.70
N GLN A 752 -44.18 2.14 53.55
CA GLN A 752 -43.37 1.61 52.44
C GLN A 752 -42.55 2.74 51.79
N SER A 753 -41.25 2.50 51.60
CA SER A 753 -40.35 3.41 50.88
C SER A 753 -40.29 3.05 49.39
N PRO A 754 -39.99 4.00 48.47
CA PRO A 754 -39.89 3.71 47.04
C PRO A 754 -38.85 2.63 46.70
N ALA A 755 -37.85 2.41 47.56
CA ALA A 755 -36.90 1.30 47.44
C ALA A 755 -37.57 -0.07 47.65
N GLY A 756 -38.48 -0.17 48.63
CA GLY A 756 -39.24 -1.38 48.93
C GLY A 756 -40.25 -1.74 47.84
N ASP A 757 -40.87 -0.75 47.20
CA ASP A 757 -41.78 -0.98 46.07
C ASP A 757 -41.03 -1.60 44.87
N GLN A 758 -39.86 -1.05 44.52
CA GLN A 758 -39.01 -1.58 43.45
C GLN A 758 -38.46 -2.98 43.77
N MET A 759 -38.12 -3.23 45.04
CA MET A 759 -37.72 -4.57 45.52
C MET A 759 -38.88 -5.58 45.40
N THR A 760 -40.11 -5.14 45.70
CA THR A 760 -41.32 -5.97 45.58
C THR A 760 -41.62 -6.32 44.13
N GLN A 761 -41.43 -5.39 43.19
CA GLN A 761 -41.56 -5.66 41.75
C GLN A 761 -40.46 -6.62 41.26
N ALA A 762 -39.21 -6.43 41.68
CA ALA A 762 -38.09 -7.32 41.32
C ALA A 762 -38.39 -8.78 41.71
N LEU A 763 -38.86 -9.03 42.93
CA LEU A 763 -39.25 -10.36 43.40
C LEU A 763 -40.43 -10.96 42.62
N TYR A 764 -41.41 -10.15 42.22
CA TYR A 764 -42.53 -10.63 41.40
C TYR A 764 -42.07 -11.09 40.01
N GLU A 765 -41.22 -10.29 39.34
CA GLU A 765 -40.67 -10.63 38.03
C GLU A 765 -39.70 -11.82 38.10
N GLN A 766 -38.88 -11.91 39.16
CA GLN A 766 -37.97 -13.04 39.38
C GLN A 766 -38.73 -14.36 39.67
N ARG A 767 -39.91 -14.30 40.31
CA ARG A 767 -40.73 -15.49 40.54
C ARG A 767 -41.39 -16.00 39.25
N ASP A 768 -41.92 -15.12 38.40
CA ASP A 768 -42.45 -15.46 37.06
C ASP A 768 -41.34 -16.05 36.17
N LEU A 769 -40.14 -15.48 36.24
CA LEU A 769 -38.93 -16.01 35.62
C LEU A 769 -38.61 -17.44 36.09
N LEU A 770 -38.56 -17.66 37.41
CA LEU A 770 -38.26 -18.98 38.00
C LEU A 770 -39.32 -20.03 37.65
N GLU A 771 -40.59 -19.68 37.57
CA GLU A 771 -41.68 -20.58 37.15
C GLU A 771 -41.52 -21.00 35.68
N ARG A 772 -41.18 -20.06 34.79
CA ARG A 772 -40.90 -20.34 33.37
C ARG A 772 -39.64 -21.19 33.18
N PHE A 773 -38.55 -20.85 33.87
CA PHE A 773 -37.28 -21.57 33.77
C PHE A 773 -37.40 -22.99 34.34
N ALA A 774 -38.17 -23.20 35.43
CA ALA A 774 -38.52 -24.53 35.92
C ALA A 774 -39.21 -25.36 34.83
N LYS A 775 -40.31 -24.83 34.27
CA LYS A 775 -41.08 -25.50 33.22
C LYS A 775 -40.22 -25.88 32.02
N VAL A 776 -39.38 -24.98 31.53
CA VAL A 776 -38.46 -25.26 30.42
C VAL A 776 -37.44 -26.35 30.80
N THR A 777 -36.88 -26.30 32.01
CA THR A 777 -35.89 -27.28 32.48
C THR A 777 -36.49 -28.68 32.64
N ASP A 778 -37.75 -28.79 33.07
CA ASP A 778 -38.45 -30.07 33.16
C ASP A 778 -38.78 -30.66 31.78
N GLN A 779 -39.22 -29.83 30.83
CA GLN A 779 -39.46 -30.26 29.44
C GLN A 779 -38.15 -30.69 28.74
N LEU A 780 -37.03 -29.99 28.98
CA LEU A 780 -35.71 -30.38 28.49
C LEU A 780 -35.25 -31.73 29.08
N GLN A 781 -35.54 -32.01 30.36
CA GLN A 781 -35.26 -33.32 30.98
C GLN A 781 -36.10 -34.46 30.37
N GLU A 782 -37.35 -34.19 29.99
CA GLU A 782 -38.21 -35.17 29.30
C GLU A 782 -37.70 -35.45 27.88
N LEU A 783 -37.37 -34.41 27.11
CA LEU A 783 -36.79 -34.58 25.77
C LEU A 783 -35.43 -35.29 25.82
N LEU A 784 -34.54 -34.93 26.76
CA LEU A 784 -33.25 -35.62 26.89
C LEU A 784 -33.44 -37.10 27.24
N ALA A 785 -34.36 -37.44 28.15
CA ALA A 785 -34.67 -38.84 28.45
C ALA A 785 -35.21 -39.60 27.21
N SER A 786 -36.00 -38.95 26.36
CA SER A 786 -36.44 -39.53 25.07
C SER A 786 -35.29 -39.74 24.07
N LEU A 787 -34.25 -38.90 24.13
CA LEU A 787 -33.04 -39.03 23.32
C LEU A 787 -32.13 -40.14 23.86
N GLU A 788 -31.88 -40.20 25.18
CA GLU A 788 -31.19 -41.32 25.86
C GLU A 788 -31.87 -42.66 25.53
N ALA A 789 -33.20 -42.73 25.62
CA ALA A 789 -33.99 -43.88 25.18
C ALA A 789 -33.68 -44.30 23.73
N SER A 790 -33.57 -43.34 22.81
CA SER A 790 -33.23 -43.59 21.40
C SER A 790 -31.76 -43.95 21.18
N THR A 791 -30.82 -43.47 22.00
CA THR A 791 -29.40 -43.84 21.86
C THR A 791 -29.15 -45.27 22.36
N PHE A 792 -29.92 -45.80 23.32
CA PHE A 792 -29.88 -47.23 23.64
C PHE A 792 -30.27 -48.11 22.44
N VAL A 793 -31.37 -47.77 21.74
CA VAL A 793 -31.78 -48.43 20.49
C VAL A 793 -30.65 -48.39 19.47
N LYS A 794 -30.11 -47.20 19.18
CA LYS A 794 -29.03 -47.02 18.19
C LYS A 794 -27.75 -47.76 18.58
N ARG A 795 -27.33 -47.73 19.85
CA ARG A 795 -26.17 -48.47 20.36
C ARG A 795 -26.35 -49.99 20.20
N LEU A 796 -27.55 -50.52 20.44
CA LEU A 796 -27.87 -51.94 20.21
C LEU A 796 -27.89 -52.30 18.71
N LYS A 797 -28.54 -51.49 17.85
CA LYS A 797 -28.52 -51.71 16.39
C LYS A 797 -27.11 -51.57 15.81
N ALA A 798 -26.27 -50.67 16.33
CA ALA A 798 -24.86 -50.56 15.96
C ALA A 798 -24.04 -51.79 16.35
N ALA A 799 -24.27 -52.36 17.55
CA ALA A 799 -23.65 -53.62 17.96
C ALA A 799 -24.12 -54.80 17.10
N SER A 800 -25.42 -54.87 16.77
CA SER A 800 -25.98 -55.86 15.84
C SER A 800 -25.28 -55.83 14.47
N ARG A 801 -25.18 -54.66 13.85
CA ARG A 801 -24.52 -54.50 12.53
C ARG A 801 -23.04 -54.91 12.57
N LYS A 802 -22.32 -54.69 13.68
CA LYS A 802 -20.92 -55.12 13.84
C LYS A 802 -20.79 -56.65 13.95
N GLN A 803 -21.69 -57.33 14.66
CA GLN A 803 -21.78 -58.80 14.66
C GLN A 803 -22.06 -59.36 13.24
N ILE A 804 -23.04 -58.81 12.53
CA ILE A 804 -23.38 -59.24 11.15
C ILE A 804 -22.19 -58.99 10.19
N ALA A 805 -21.47 -57.87 10.35
CA ALA A 805 -20.25 -57.59 9.57
C ALA A 805 -19.16 -58.64 9.85
N MET A 806 -18.91 -59.03 11.11
CA MET A 806 -17.96 -60.10 11.44
C MET A 806 -18.36 -61.45 10.86
N ALA A 807 -19.67 -61.79 10.85
CA ALA A 807 -20.16 -62.99 10.19
C ALA A 807 -19.84 -62.97 8.69
N ALA A 808 -20.11 -61.85 8.03
CA ALA A 808 -19.86 -61.67 6.59
C ALA A 808 -18.36 -61.65 6.23
N ASP A 809 -17.52 -60.96 6.99
CA ASP A 809 -16.05 -60.93 6.80
C ASP A 809 -15.47 -62.34 6.93
N MET A 810 -15.84 -63.06 7.99
CA MET A 810 -15.35 -64.41 8.26
C MET A 810 -15.86 -65.43 7.22
N ASN A 811 -17.11 -65.32 6.77
CA ASN A 811 -17.66 -66.13 5.69
C ASN A 811 -16.99 -65.85 4.32
N LYS A 812 -16.38 -64.68 4.12
CA LYS A 812 -15.55 -64.40 2.93
C LYS A 812 -14.11 -64.89 3.10
N GLU A 813 -13.48 -64.58 4.23
CA GLU A 813 -12.02 -64.65 4.37
C GLU A 813 -11.50 -65.90 5.09
N THR A 814 -12.29 -66.61 5.91
CA THR A 814 -11.80 -67.80 6.66
C THR A 814 -12.20 -69.14 6.07
N LEU A 815 -12.91 -69.19 4.94
CA LEU A 815 -13.31 -70.44 4.26
C LEU A 815 -12.12 -71.38 3.98
N GLY A 816 -10.96 -70.82 3.61
CA GLY A 816 -9.74 -71.60 3.36
C GLY A 816 -9.17 -72.33 4.60
N GLY A 817 -9.61 -71.96 5.80
CA GLY A 817 -9.29 -72.65 7.05
C GLY A 817 -10.39 -73.59 7.56
N PHE A 818 -11.55 -73.67 6.89
CA PHE A 818 -12.73 -74.35 7.43
C PHE A 818 -12.48 -75.85 7.71
N GLY A 819 -12.82 -76.28 8.93
CA GLY A 819 -12.64 -77.67 9.37
C GLY A 819 -11.20 -78.06 9.75
N LEU A 820 -10.21 -77.18 9.58
CA LEU A 820 -8.84 -77.42 10.04
C LEU A 820 -8.68 -77.09 11.54
N PRO A 821 -7.88 -77.86 12.31
CA PRO A 821 -7.52 -77.47 13.66
C PRO A 821 -6.58 -76.26 13.62
N LYS A 822 -6.65 -75.34 14.60
CA LYS A 822 -5.86 -74.08 14.67
C LYS A 822 -4.39 -74.21 14.22
N LYS A 823 -3.70 -75.29 14.57
CA LYS A 823 -2.29 -75.55 14.24
C LYS A 823 -2.00 -75.85 12.76
N ALA A 824 -3.02 -76.13 11.96
CA ALA A 824 -2.92 -76.43 10.52
C ALA A 824 -3.44 -75.29 9.63
N VAL A 825 -3.89 -74.18 10.22
CA VAL A 825 -4.42 -73.02 9.50
C VAL A 825 -3.24 -72.18 8.96
N THR A 826 -3.32 -71.78 7.69
CA THR A 826 -2.30 -70.93 7.05
C THR A 826 -2.25 -69.53 7.67
N GLY A 827 -1.06 -68.94 7.74
CA GLY A 827 -0.82 -67.62 8.36
C GLY A 827 -1.86 -66.53 8.08
N PRO A 828 -2.27 -66.27 6.82
CA PRO A 828 -3.27 -65.23 6.51
C PRO A 828 -4.63 -65.49 7.19
N VAL A 829 -5.16 -66.72 7.06
CA VAL A 829 -6.44 -67.09 7.69
C VAL A 829 -6.32 -67.10 9.22
N ALA A 830 -5.20 -67.57 9.77
CA ALA A 830 -4.97 -67.55 11.22
C ALA A 830 -4.92 -66.11 11.78
N ALA A 831 -4.32 -65.17 11.04
CA ALA A 831 -4.31 -63.76 11.39
C ALA A 831 -5.72 -63.15 11.34
N ARG A 832 -6.53 -63.46 10.30
CA ARG A 832 -7.93 -62.99 10.21
C ARG A 832 -8.84 -63.56 11.29
N SER A 833 -8.72 -64.83 11.63
CA SER A 833 -9.46 -65.42 12.76
C SER A 833 -9.07 -64.77 14.10
N SER A 834 -7.81 -64.33 14.26
CA SER A 834 -7.35 -63.57 15.43
C SER A 834 -7.83 -62.11 15.45
N ASP A 835 -7.91 -61.46 14.29
CA ASP A 835 -8.51 -60.12 14.10
C ASP A 835 -9.99 -60.14 14.51
N VAL A 836 -10.79 -61.04 13.92
CA VAL A 836 -12.21 -61.26 14.28
C VAL A 836 -12.37 -61.60 15.78
N ALA A 837 -11.49 -62.40 16.36
CA ALA A 837 -11.50 -62.68 17.79
C ALA A 837 -11.28 -61.42 18.66
N SER A 838 -10.42 -60.49 18.20
CA SER A 838 -10.17 -59.23 18.88
C SER A 838 -11.35 -58.25 18.77
N ARG A 839 -11.97 -58.15 17.58
CA ARG A 839 -13.17 -57.35 17.34
C ARG A 839 -14.35 -57.84 18.19
N ALA A 840 -14.62 -59.13 18.19
CA ALA A 840 -15.67 -59.74 19.02
C ALA A 840 -15.45 -59.52 20.52
N LYS A 841 -14.20 -59.46 20.99
CA LYS A 841 -13.89 -59.05 22.37
C LYS A 841 -14.27 -57.59 22.61
N VAL A 842 -13.82 -56.66 21.75
CA VAL A 842 -14.16 -55.23 21.85
C VAL A 842 -15.67 -55.01 21.84
N GLU A 843 -16.42 -55.73 21.00
CA GLU A 843 -17.88 -55.66 20.96
C GLU A 843 -18.53 -56.23 22.22
N SER A 844 -18.03 -57.32 22.80
CA SER A 844 -18.51 -57.81 24.10
C SER A 844 -18.32 -56.77 25.21
N GLU A 845 -17.20 -56.02 25.17
CA GLU A 845 -16.92 -54.93 26.11
C GLU A 845 -17.77 -53.68 25.85
N SER A 846 -18.14 -53.41 24.60
CA SER A 846 -19.09 -52.36 24.22
C SER A 846 -20.51 -52.69 24.69
N VAL A 847 -21.00 -53.92 24.45
CA VAL A 847 -22.33 -54.37 24.91
C VAL A 847 -22.40 -54.45 26.44
N ARG A 848 -21.29 -54.72 27.13
CA ARG A 848 -21.18 -54.58 28.60
C ARG A 848 -21.45 -53.14 29.06
N VAL A 849 -20.92 -52.13 28.36
CA VAL A 849 -21.20 -50.71 28.66
C VAL A 849 -22.66 -50.38 28.39
N ILE A 850 -23.24 -50.83 27.26
CA ILE A 850 -24.68 -50.67 26.99
C ILE A 850 -25.52 -51.27 28.12
N GLN A 851 -25.15 -52.45 28.62
CA GLN A 851 -25.84 -53.12 29.72
C GLN A 851 -25.76 -52.36 31.06
N SER A 852 -24.59 -51.79 31.41
CA SER A 852 -24.43 -50.98 32.63
C SER A 852 -25.14 -49.63 32.53
N ASP A 853 -25.09 -48.98 31.37
CA ASP A 853 -25.77 -47.71 31.11
C ASP A 853 -27.29 -47.90 31.16
N LEU A 854 -27.81 -49.00 30.60
CA LEU A 854 -29.22 -49.38 30.64
C LEU A 854 -29.70 -49.65 32.08
N GLU A 855 -28.87 -50.27 32.91
CA GLU A 855 -29.14 -50.44 34.34
C GLU A 855 -29.16 -49.10 35.09
N ALA A 856 -28.18 -48.23 34.85
CA ALA A 856 -28.12 -46.89 35.44
C ALA A 856 -29.25 -45.97 34.96
N TYR A 857 -29.78 -46.17 33.75
CA TYR A 857 -30.97 -45.48 33.23
C TYR A 857 -32.25 -46.03 33.87
N TYR A 858 -32.43 -47.36 33.93
CA TYR A 858 -33.58 -47.99 34.57
C TYR A 858 -33.69 -47.60 36.06
N GLN A 859 -32.58 -47.53 36.80
CA GLN A 859 -32.58 -47.05 38.19
C GLN A 859 -33.12 -45.62 38.35
N ARG A 860 -33.00 -44.77 37.31
CA ARG A 860 -33.43 -43.36 37.33
C ARG A 860 -34.87 -43.13 36.80
N LYS A 861 -35.32 -43.91 35.81
CA LYS A 861 -36.64 -43.72 35.14
C LYS A 861 -37.64 -44.87 35.32
N GLN A 862 -37.22 -46.04 35.80
CA GLN A 862 -38.04 -47.22 36.16
C GLN A 862 -39.03 -47.75 35.08
N ASP A 863 -38.77 -47.51 33.79
CA ASP A 863 -39.60 -48.03 32.70
C ASP A 863 -39.48 -49.57 32.58
N ALA A 864 -40.63 -50.25 32.62
CA ALA A 864 -40.76 -51.70 32.55
C ALA A 864 -40.27 -52.32 31.22
N ARG A 865 -40.22 -51.57 30.11
CA ARG A 865 -39.77 -52.06 28.80
C ARG A 865 -38.25 -52.18 28.74
N PHE A 866 -37.56 -51.15 29.22
CA PHE A 866 -36.10 -51.15 29.41
C PHE A 866 -35.68 -52.23 30.41
N LYS A 867 -36.50 -52.44 31.46
CA LYS A 867 -36.31 -53.55 32.40
C LYS A 867 -36.37 -54.93 31.73
N ASN A 868 -37.38 -55.18 30.88
CA ASN A 868 -37.54 -56.47 30.19
C ASN A 868 -36.30 -56.82 29.36
N VAL A 869 -35.77 -55.87 28.59
CA VAL A 869 -34.54 -56.07 27.80
C VAL A 869 -33.33 -56.26 28.71
N LEU A 870 -33.18 -55.47 29.78
CA LEU A 870 -32.08 -55.64 30.75
C LEU A 870 -32.11 -57.01 31.45
N ASP A 871 -33.29 -57.48 31.86
CA ASP A 871 -33.50 -58.79 32.47
C ASP A 871 -33.22 -59.92 31.46
N GLN A 872 -33.57 -59.76 30.17
CA GLN A 872 -33.17 -60.67 29.09
C GLN A 872 -31.64 -60.69 28.89
N MET A 873 -30.99 -59.53 28.76
CA MET A 873 -29.53 -59.42 28.61
C MET A 873 -28.76 -60.07 29.77
N LYS A 874 -29.26 -59.91 31.00
CA LYS A 874 -28.70 -60.54 32.21
C LYS A 874 -28.91 -62.05 32.21
N LYS A 875 -30.14 -62.51 31.97
CA LYS A 875 -30.51 -63.95 31.93
C LYS A 875 -29.74 -64.76 30.89
N VAL A 876 -29.34 -64.10 29.80
CA VAL A 876 -28.66 -64.72 28.64
C VAL A 876 -27.13 -64.54 28.70
N GLU A 877 -26.61 -63.81 29.70
CA GLU A 877 -25.18 -63.50 29.88
C GLU A 877 -24.53 -62.93 28.60
N ILE A 878 -25.19 -61.99 27.92
CA ILE A 878 -24.83 -61.52 26.56
C ILE A 878 -23.34 -61.19 26.39
N VAL A 879 -22.70 -60.54 27.37
CA VAL A 879 -21.26 -60.22 27.36
C VAL A 879 -20.38 -61.48 27.28
N SER A 880 -20.70 -62.50 28.08
CA SER A 880 -20.04 -63.81 28.07
C SER A 880 -20.26 -64.52 26.74
N ALA A 881 -21.48 -64.47 26.21
CA ALA A 881 -21.84 -65.11 24.96
C ALA A 881 -21.17 -64.47 23.72
N LEU A 882 -21.02 -63.15 23.68
CA LEU A 882 -20.29 -62.42 22.64
C LEU A 882 -18.77 -62.69 22.73
N ALA A 883 -18.20 -62.67 23.94
CA ALA A 883 -16.80 -63.05 24.14
C ALA A 883 -16.55 -64.53 23.72
N LYS A 884 -17.55 -65.41 23.89
CA LYS A 884 -17.49 -66.79 23.43
C LYS A 884 -17.37 -66.87 21.90
N VAL A 885 -18.09 -66.05 21.14
CA VAL A 885 -17.93 -65.96 19.66
C VAL A 885 -16.45 -65.69 19.31
N GLY A 886 -15.84 -64.68 19.92
CA GLY A 886 -14.43 -64.36 19.71
C GLY A 886 -13.46 -65.51 20.06
N THR A 887 -13.69 -66.22 21.17
CA THR A 887 -12.85 -67.40 21.51
C THR A 887 -13.07 -68.59 20.57
N GLU A 888 -14.29 -68.82 20.06
CA GLU A 888 -14.54 -69.84 19.02
C GLU A 888 -13.88 -69.46 17.68
N ALA A 889 -13.76 -68.16 17.36
CA ALA A 889 -13.01 -67.65 16.21
C ALA A 889 -11.52 -67.97 16.33
N ASP A 890 -10.90 -67.62 17.47
CA ASP A 890 -9.46 -67.82 17.73
C ASP A 890 -9.04 -69.30 17.64
N ILE A 891 -9.91 -70.25 17.99
CA ILE A 891 -9.64 -71.69 17.84
C ILE A 891 -10.08 -72.28 16.49
N ASN A 892 -10.44 -71.43 15.53
CA ASN A 892 -10.81 -71.77 14.15
C ASN A 892 -12.10 -72.61 14.02
N LEU A 893 -13.13 -72.32 14.82
CA LEU A 893 -14.47 -72.91 14.69
C LEU A 893 -15.41 -72.02 13.85
N SER A 894 -14.93 -71.47 12.72
CA SER A 894 -15.60 -70.42 11.95
C SER A 894 -17.09 -70.65 11.69
N GLY A 895 -17.52 -71.89 11.38
CA GLY A 895 -18.94 -72.19 11.17
C GLY A 895 -19.84 -71.95 12.40
N ARG A 896 -19.31 -72.18 13.62
CA ARG A 896 -20.02 -71.80 14.87
C ARG A 896 -20.00 -70.29 15.06
N THR A 897 -18.83 -69.68 14.88
CA THR A 897 -18.64 -68.24 15.04
C THR A 897 -19.55 -67.44 14.11
N ILE A 898 -19.72 -67.85 12.85
CA ILE A 898 -20.68 -67.26 11.89
C ILE A 898 -22.10 -67.35 12.47
N SER A 899 -22.58 -68.56 12.77
CA SER A 899 -23.94 -68.76 13.30
C SER A 899 -24.20 -68.06 14.64
N GLY A 900 -23.17 -67.89 15.46
CA GLY A 900 -23.24 -67.16 16.73
C GLY A 900 -23.32 -65.65 16.52
N ALA A 901 -22.49 -65.10 15.62
CA ALA A 901 -22.50 -63.69 15.28
C ALA A 901 -23.81 -63.28 14.59
N GLU A 902 -24.33 -64.10 13.67
CA GLU A 902 -25.67 -63.90 13.07
C GLU A 902 -26.76 -63.91 14.15
N PHE A 903 -26.80 -64.95 15.00
CA PHE A 903 -27.79 -65.07 16.08
C PHE A 903 -27.75 -63.91 17.09
N TRP A 904 -26.56 -63.42 17.46
CA TRP A 904 -26.45 -62.27 18.36
C TRP A 904 -26.75 -60.95 17.63
N GLY A 905 -26.44 -60.84 16.33
CA GLY A 905 -26.89 -59.73 15.49
C GLY A 905 -28.41 -59.57 15.53
N ASP A 906 -29.14 -60.64 15.18
CA ASP A 906 -30.61 -60.66 15.20
C ASP A 906 -31.16 -60.42 16.61
N THR A 907 -30.54 -60.99 17.65
CA THR A 907 -30.99 -60.84 19.04
C THR A 907 -30.81 -59.40 19.55
N LEU A 908 -29.68 -58.75 19.23
CA LEU A 908 -29.43 -57.35 19.59
C LEU A 908 -30.37 -56.39 18.85
N ASP A 909 -30.69 -56.67 17.58
CA ASP A 909 -31.63 -55.84 16.81
C ASP A 909 -33.07 -55.98 17.32
N ARG A 910 -33.52 -57.22 17.59
CA ARG A 910 -34.81 -57.51 18.20
C ARG A 910 -34.99 -56.85 19.57
N TRP A 911 -33.94 -56.80 20.40
CA TRP A 911 -33.95 -56.05 21.65
C TRP A 911 -34.01 -54.53 21.43
N ALA A 912 -33.36 -54.00 20.39
CA ALA A 912 -33.52 -52.60 20.03
C ALA A 912 -34.96 -52.29 19.58
N GLU A 913 -35.61 -53.18 18.82
CA GLU A 913 -37.02 -53.03 18.41
C GLU A 913 -38.00 -53.09 19.58
N GLU A 914 -37.80 -53.99 20.56
CA GLU A 914 -38.55 -53.99 21.84
C GLU A 914 -38.45 -52.64 22.58
N MET A 915 -37.41 -51.84 22.30
CA MET A 915 -37.18 -50.50 22.89
C MET A 915 -37.62 -49.33 22.00
N VAL A 916 -37.70 -49.49 20.66
CA VAL A 916 -38.19 -48.45 19.73
C VAL A 916 -39.58 -47.97 20.15
N ALA A 917 -40.52 -48.90 20.36
CA ALA A 917 -41.88 -48.57 20.76
C ALA A 917 -41.96 -47.83 22.12
N ALA A 918 -40.91 -47.87 22.94
CA ALA A 918 -40.78 -47.08 24.17
C ALA A 918 -40.25 -45.67 23.88
N ALA A 919 -39.23 -45.54 23.01
CA ALA A 919 -38.69 -44.25 22.58
C ALA A 919 -39.67 -43.42 21.73
N GLU A 920 -40.64 -44.05 21.07
CA GLU A 920 -41.76 -43.41 20.35
C GLU A 920 -42.92 -42.98 21.28
N ALA A 921 -43.09 -43.63 22.44
CA ALA A 921 -44.22 -43.38 23.32
C ALA A 921 -44.23 -41.97 23.94
N SER A 922 -43.10 -41.26 23.89
CA SER A 922 -42.95 -39.86 24.29
C SER A 922 -43.06 -38.86 23.13
N ASN A 923 -43.58 -39.26 21.96
CA ASN A 923 -43.90 -38.31 20.90
C ASN A 923 -45.09 -37.44 21.31
N CYS A 924 -44.80 -36.34 22.00
CA CYS A 924 -45.68 -35.18 22.12
C CYS A 924 -46.18 -34.80 20.72
N LYS A 925 -47.48 -34.97 20.49
CA LYS A 925 -48.11 -34.52 19.25
C LYS A 925 -48.08 -32.99 19.21
N GLY A 926 -47.02 -32.46 18.61
CA GLY A 926 -46.88 -31.04 18.29
C GLY A 926 -48.00 -30.64 17.34
N GLY A 927 -49.10 -30.16 17.90
CA GLY A 927 -50.22 -29.61 17.14
C GLY A 927 -49.79 -28.31 16.50
N ALA A 928 -49.24 -28.38 15.29
CA ALA A 928 -48.91 -27.21 14.50
C ALA A 928 -50.18 -26.36 14.30
N ASN A 929 -50.19 -25.15 14.88
CA ASN A 929 -51.19 -24.15 14.53
C ASN A 929 -51.01 -23.82 13.04
N GLY A 930 -52.10 -23.92 12.27
CA GLY A 930 -52.07 -24.39 10.88
C GLY A 930 -51.56 -23.43 9.79
N ASP A 931 -50.66 -22.50 10.14
CA ASP A 931 -50.15 -21.44 9.26
C ASP A 931 -48.62 -21.53 9.00
N ALA A 932 -47.91 -22.47 9.66
CA ALA A 932 -46.47 -22.69 9.49
C ALA A 932 -46.16 -24.03 8.78
N LEU A 933 -45.01 -24.10 8.09
CA LEU A 933 -44.51 -25.34 7.47
C LEU A 933 -44.19 -26.40 8.53
N PRO A 934 -44.32 -27.71 8.21
CA PRO A 934 -43.92 -28.79 9.12
C PRO A 934 -42.43 -28.70 9.50
N PRO A 935 -42.05 -29.05 10.75
CA PRO A 935 -40.64 -29.11 11.16
C PRO A 935 -39.78 -30.03 10.28
N GLU A 936 -40.35 -31.12 9.76
CA GLU A 936 -39.67 -32.04 8.84
C GLU A 936 -39.29 -31.35 7.52
N THR A 937 -40.22 -30.60 6.92
CA THR A 937 -39.95 -29.79 5.72
C THR A 937 -38.89 -28.72 5.99
N VAL A 938 -38.98 -28.04 7.15
CA VAL A 938 -37.99 -27.04 7.58
C VAL A 938 -36.60 -27.67 7.74
N LEU A 939 -36.50 -28.83 8.40
CA LEU A 939 -35.24 -29.54 8.58
C LEU A 939 -34.64 -29.98 7.23
N LYS A 940 -35.44 -30.55 6.32
CA LYS A 940 -34.98 -30.91 4.96
C LYS A 940 -34.42 -29.68 4.22
N VAL A 941 -35.14 -28.55 4.23
CA VAL A 941 -34.70 -27.30 3.58
C VAL A 941 -33.42 -26.74 4.22
N MET A 942 -33.27 -26.83 5.55
CA MET A 942 -32.06 -26.40 6.25
C MET A 942 -30.85 -27.30 5.98
N GLN A 943 -31.06 -28.61 5.91
CA GLN A 943 -30.01 -29.58 5.53
C GLN A 943 -29.53 -29.33 4.10
N VAL A 944 -30.45 -29.18 3.14
CA VAL A 944 -30.09 -28.85 1.76
C VAL A 944 -29.38 -27.51 1.68
N LEU A 945 -29.84 -26.46 2.37
CA LEU A 945 -29.15 -25.16 2.40
C LEU A 945 -27.70 -25.29 2.91
N TYR A 946 -27.45 -26.11 3.94
CA TYR A 946 -26.10 -26.38 4.43
C TYR A 946 -25.27 -27.16 3.40
N ASP A 947 -25.82 -28.26 2.87
CA ASP A 947 -25.15 -29.12 1.89
C ASP A 947 -24.81 -28.34 0.60
N GLU A 948 -25.70 -27.48 0.12
CA GLU A 948 -25.53 -26.60 -1.06
C GLU A 948 -24.45 -25.54 -0.82
N MET A 949 -24.45 -24.89 0.36
CA MET A 949 -23.39 -23.96 0.75
C MET A 949 -22.00 -24.62 0.76
N LYS A 950 -21.93 -25.92 1.02
CA LYS A 950 -20.71 -26.73 0.99
C LYS A 950 -20.36 -27.21 -0.42
N LEU A 951 -21.34 -27.68 -1.18
CA LEU A 951 -21.21 -28.09 -2.57
C LEU A 951 -20.58 -26.97 -3.41
N ARG A 952 -21.03 -25.72 -3.22
CA ARG A 952 -20.43 -24.54 -3.87
C ARG A 952 -18.98 -24.26 -3.48
N ASP A 953 -18.62 -24.44 -2.21
CA ASP A 953 -17.23 -24.28 -1.78
C ASP A 953 -16.33 -25.42 -2.32
N GLU A 954 -16.88 -26.62 -2.56
CA GLU A 954 -16.21 -27.72 -3.26
C GLU A 954 -16.11 -27.50 -4.78
N THR A 955 -17.14 -26.95 -5.44
CA THR A 955 -17.12 -26.56 -6.86
C THR A 955 -16.04 -25.51 -7.11
N ARG A 956 -15.92 -24.51 -6.22
CA ARG A 956 -14.83 -23.52 -6.24
C ARG A 956 -13.46 -24.16 -6.09
N GLU A 957 -13.27 -25.03 -5.11
CA GLU A 957 -12.00 -25.75 -4.93
C GLU A 957 -11.65 -26.60 -6.16
N LEU A 958 -12.65 -27.23 -6.80
CA LEU A 958 -12.44 -28.06 -7.99
C LEU A 958 -12.08 -27.23 -9.23
N GLU A 959 -12.58 -26.00 -9.36
CA GLU A 959 -12.12 -25.05 -10.40
C GLU A 959 -10.72 -24.50 -10.06
N ASN A 960 -10.46 -24.11 -8.82
CA ASN A 960 -9.16 -23.59 -8.38
C ASN A 960 -8.03 -24.63 -8.52
N SER A 961 -8.32 -25.90 -8.28
CA SER A 961 -7.38 -27.02 -8.48
C SER A 961 -7.28 -27.51 -9.93
N ARG A 962 -8.23 -27.14 -10.80
CA ARG A 962 -8.32 -27.57 -12.21
C ARG A 962 -7.00 -27.47 -13.01
N PRO A 963 -6.17 -26.41 -12.91
CA PRO A 963 -4.90 -26.33 -13.64
C PRO A 963 -3.82 -27.31 -13.16
N ALA A 964 -3.94 -27.83 -11.92
CA ALA A 964 -3.00 -28.77 -11.30
C ALA A 964 -3.56 -30.21 -11.24
N LEU A 965 -4.76 -30.47 -11.78
CA LEU A 965 -5.39 -31.77 -11.86
C LEU A 965 -5.33 -32.33 -13.29
N GLU A 966 -5.18 -33.66 -13.41
CA GLU A 966 -5.35 -34.32 -14.70
C GLU A 966 -6.79 -34.18 -15.21
N SER A 967 -6.95 -33.96 -16.52
CA SER A 967 -8.26 -33.74 -17.16
C SER A 967 -9.20 -34.96 -17.13
N GLY A 968 -8.74 -36.12 -16.63
CA GLY A 968 -9.58 -37.25 -16.25
C GLY A 968 -10.13 -37.11 -14.83
N SER A 969 -9.27 -36.77 -13.86
CA SER A 969 -9.61 -36.61 -12.44
C SER A 969 -10.64 -35.50 -12.22
N HIS A 970 -10.44 -34.31 -12.82
CA HIS A 970 -11.38 -33.20 -12.75
C HIS A 970 -12.80 -33.61 -13.21
N LYS A 971 -12.90 -34.36 -14.32
CA LYS A 971 -14.19 -34.85 -14.84
C LYS A 971 -14.87 -35.90 -13.97
N VAL A 972 -14.12 -36.68 -13.21
CA VAL A 972 -14.68 -37.61 -12.22
C VAL A 972 -15.20 -36.83 -11.02
N LYS A 973 -14.41 -35.92 -10.46
CA LYS A 973 -14.85 -35.10 -9.31
C LYS A 973 -16.06 -34.23 -9.67
N ALA A 974 -16.10 -33.59 -10.84
CA ALA A 974 -17.25 -32.76 -11.25
C ALA A 974 -18.56 -33.56 -11.38
N ARG A 975 -18.48 -34.84 -11.79
CA ARG A 975 -19.63 -35.75 -11.80
C ARG A 975 -20.09 -36.19 -10.41
N ILE A 976 -19.20 -36.25 -9.43
CA ILE A 976 -19.57 -36.50 -8.02
C ILE A 976 -20.31 -35.29 -7.45
N LEU A 977 -19.86 -34.07 -7.79
CA LEU A 977 -20.58 -32.83 -7.44
C LEU A 977 -21.96 -32.79 -8.12
N ALA A 978 -22.05 -33.12 -9.41
CA ALA A 978 -23.33 -33.23 -10.12
C ALA A 978 -24.28 -34.27 -9.49
N SER A 979 -23.78 -35.45 -9.09
CA SER A 979 -24.59 -36.44 -8.39
C SER A 979 -25.11 -35.90 -7.05
N THR A 980 -24.26 -35.20 -6.29
CA THR A 980 -24.69 -34.53 -5.05
C THR A 980 -25.78 -33.50 -5.34
N GLN A 981 -25.64 -32.69 -6.40
CA GLN A 981 -26.64 -31.70 -6.79
C GLN A 981 -28.01 -32.34 -7.08
N ALA A 982 -28.02 -33.48 -7.78
CA ALA A 982 -29.23 -34.26 -8.05
C ALA A 982 -29.85 -34.82 -6.76
N ASP A 983 -29.04 -35.38 -5.85
CA ASP A 983 -29.49 -35.88 -4.55
C ASP A 983 -30.13 -34.74 -3.70
N LEU A 984 -29.56 -33.53 -3.76
CA LEU A 984 -30.10 -32.34 -3.11
C LEU A 984 -31.40 -31.84 -3.76
N ALA A 985 -31.49 -31.89 -5.10
CA ALA A 985 -32.71 -31.58 -5.84
C ALA A 985 -33.85 -32.56 -5.47
N GLU A 986 -33.55 -33.86 -5.32
CA GLU A 986 -34.52 -34.85 -4.86
C GLU A 986 -35.01 -34.59 -3.43
N LYS A 987 -34.12 -34.26 -2.48
CA LYS A 987 -34.51 -33.83 -1.12
C LYS A 987 -35.51 -32.66 -1.11
N ILE A 988 -35.35 -31.67 -1.98
CA ILE A 988 -36.29 -30.54 -2.10
C ILE A 988 -37.59 -30.95 -2.81
N ARG A 989 -37.50 -31.79 -3.84
CA ARG A 989 -38.65 -32.33 -4.58
C ARG A 989 -39.57 -33.14 -3.64
N ASP A 990 -38.98 -33.93 -2.74
CA ASP A 990 -39.67 -34.61 -1.64
C ASP A 990 -40.28 -33.62 -0.64
N ALA A 991 -39.51 -32.63 -0.17
CA ALA A 991 -40.02 -31.63 0.77
C ALA A 991 -41.20 -30.81 0.21
N ALA A 992 -41.21 -30.54 -1.09
CA ALA A 992 -42.35 -29.93 -1.77
C ALA A 992 -43.53 -30.92 -1.89
N GLY A 993 -43.27 -32.20 -2.16
CA GLY A 993 -44.27 -33.27 -2.14
C GLY A 993 -44.98 -33.42 -0.80
N ASP A 994 -44.22 -33.40 0.30
CA ASP A 994 -44.75 -33.42 1.68
C ASP A 994 -45.74 -32.26 1.91
N VAL A 995 -45.37 -31.04 1.48
CA VAL A 995 -46.21 -29.84 1.61
C VAL A 995 -47.48 -29.92 0.74
N VAL A 996 -47.40 -30.50 -0.46
CA VAL A 996 -48.59 -30.75 -1.32
C VAL A 996 -49.53 -31.76 -0.68
N ASN A 997 -49.01 -32.76 0.04
CA ASN A 997 -49.79 -33.79 0.73
C ASN A 997 -50.52 -33.30 2.00
N LEU A 998 -50.23 -32.08 2.48
CA LEU A 998 -50.90 -31.50 3.66
C LEU A 998 -52.36 -31.11 3.37
N PRO A 999 -53.28 -31.20 4.37
CA PRO A 999 -54.64 -30.66 4.25
C PRO A 999 -54.65 -29.16 3.90
N ASP A 1000 -55.26 -28.81 2.76
CA ASP A 1000 -55.20 -27.48 2.12
C ASP A 1000 -53.78 -26.95 1.80
N GLY A 1001 -52.73 -27.78 1.82
CA GLY A 1001 -51.33 -27.37 1.69
C GLY A 1001 -51.06 -26.48 0.47
N VAL A 1002 -51.56 -26.87 -0.70
CA VAL A 1002 -51.46 -26.10 -1.97
C VAL A 1002 -52.07 -24.70 -1.89
N LYS A 1003 -53.07 -24.47 -1.02
CA LYS A 1003 -53.70 -23.14 -0.82
C LYS A 1003 -53.00 -22.30 0.25
N ARG A 1004 -52.43 -22.95 1.27
CA ARG A 1004 -51.77 -22.27 2.41
C ARG A 1004 -50.34 -21.88 2.07
N PHE A 1005 -49.64 -22.74 1.36
CA PHE A 1005 -48.20 -22.65 1.10
C PHE A 1005 -47.89 -22.42 -0.40
N GLU A 1006 -48.76 -21.68 -1.10
CA GLU A 1006 -48.63 -21.45 -2.56
C GLU A 1006 -47.32 -20.73 -2.93
N LYS A 1007 -46.83 -19.85 -2.06
CA LYS A 1007 -45.59 -19.07 -2.30
C LYS A 1007 -44.35 -19.92 -2.04
N GLU A 1008 -44.42 -20.71 -0.98
CA GLU A 1008 -43.39 -21.63 -0.52
C GLU A 1008 -43.19 -22.73 -1.57
N LEU A 1009 -44.28 -23.34 -2.06
CA LEU A 1009 -44.25 -24.30 -3.17
C LEU A 1009 -43.69 -23.69 -4.47
N LYS A 1010 -43.99 -22.41 -4.76
CA LYS A 1010 -43.38 -21.69 -5.90
C LYS A 1010 -41.87 -21.49 -5.72
N LEU A 1011 -41.41 -21.13 -4.52
CA LEU A 1011 -39.99 -20.99 -4.21
C LEU A 1011 -39.26 -22.33 -4.28
N LEU A 1012 -39.80 -23.40 -3.68
CA LEU A 1012 -39.21 -24.74 -3.77
C LEU A 1012 -39.19 -25.27 -5.22
N SER A 1013 -40.22 -24.97 -6.03
CA SER A 1013 -40.21 -25.31 -7.47
C SER A 1013 -39.17 -24.50 -8.26
N ALA A 1014 -38.91 -23.24 -7.89
CA ALA A 1014 -37.86 -22.44 -8.49
C ALA A 1014 -36.47 -22.98 -8.12
N VAL A 1015 -36.25 -23.28 -6.83
CA VAL A 1015 -35.04 -23.96 -6.31
C VAL A 1015 -34.73 -25.21 -7.14
N VAL A 1016 -35.68 -26.15 -7.26
CA VAL A 1016 -35.47 -27.39 -8.04
C VAL A 1016 -35.12 -27.10 -9.49
N THR A 1017 -35.72 -26.08 -10.12
CA THR A 1017 -35.41 -25.70 -11.50
C THR A 1017 -33.95 -25.25 -11.67
N VAL A 1018 -33.41 -24.49 -10.72
CA VAL A 1018 -32.01 -24.04 -10.76
C VAL A 1018 -31.05 -25.17 -10.35
N MET A 1019 -31.46 -26.07 -9.45
CA MET A 1019 -30.67 -27.28 -9.09
C MET A 1019 -30.53 -28.25 -10.28
N ASP A 1020 -31.62 -28.48 -11.01
CA ASP A 1020 -31.60 -29.30 -12.24
C ASP A 1020 -30.73 -28.62 -13.35
N GLU A 1021 -30.61 -27.28 -13.35
CA GLU A 1021 -29.64 -26.56 -14.21
C GLU A 1021 -28.19 -26.71 -13.71
N ALA A 1022 -27.94 -26.58 -12.41
CA ALA A 1022 -26.61 -26.77 -11.81
C ALA A 1022 -26.08 -28.20 -12.05
N GLU A 1023 -26.92 -29.23 -11.90
CA GLU A 1023 -26.58 -30.62 -12.25
C GLU A 1023 -26.16 -30.72 -13.73
N SER A 1024 -26.93 -30.09 -14.62
CA SER A 1024 -26.65 -30.03 -16.05
C SER A 1024 -25.34 -29.28 -16.37
N ILE A 1025 -24.90 -28.30 -15.57
CA ILE A 1025 -23.61 -27.61 -15.74
C ILE A 1025 -22.45 -28.48 -15.23
N LEU A 1026 -22.53 -28.97 -13.99
CA LEU A 1026 -21.51 -29.84 -13.38
C LEU A 1026 -21.34 -31.16 -14.16
N GLY A 1027 -22.42 -31.68 -14.75
CA GLY A 1027 -22.43 -32.84 -15.64
C GLY A 1027 -21.75 -32.64 -17.01
N LYS A 1028 -21.42 -31.39 -17.39
CA LYS A 1028 -20.59 -31.03 -18.56
C LYS A 1028 -19.09 -30.84 -18.20
N PRO A 1029 -18.64 -31.38 -17.06
CA PRO A 1029 -17.47 -30.90 -16.30
C PRO A 1029 -17.13 -29.41 -16.39
N ASP A 1030 -18.13 -28.54 -16.20
CA ASP A 1030 -17.88 -27.12 -15.96
C ASP A 1030 -18.10 -26.79 -14.48
N THR A 1031 -17.04 -26.33 -13.83
CA THR A 1031 -16.99 -25.92 -12.41
C THR A 1031 -16.73 -24.42 -12.28
N GLY A 1032 -16.71 -23.69 -13.40
CA GLY A 1032 -16.45 -22.26 -13.44
C GLY A 1032 -17.61 -21.40 -12.92
N ALA A 1033 -17.54 -20.12 -13.26
CA ALA A 1033 -18.54 -19.11 -12.87
C ALA A 1033 -20.02 -19.51 -13.09
N PRO A 1034 -20.42 -20.25 -14.16
CA PRO A 1034 -21.82 -20.67 -14.32
C PRO A 1034 -22.34 -21.58 -13.20
N ALA A 1035 -21.56 -22.58 -12.77
CA ALA A 1035 -21.95 -23.48 -11.69
C ALA A 1035 -22.06 -22.72 -10.36
N VAL A 1036 -21.01 -21.97 -10.02
CA VAL A 1036 -20.95 -21.17 -8.78
C VAL A 1036 -22.04 -20.08 -8.72
N ALA A 1037 -22.52 -19.60 -9.87
CA ALA A 1037 -23.66 -18.69 -9.95
C ALA A 1037 -24.99 -19.41 -9.65
N ALA A 1038 -25.26 -20.55 -10.30
CA ALA A 1038 -26.46 -21.34 -10.07
C ALA A 1038 -26.56 -21.80 -8.61
N GLU A 1039 -25.48 -22.38 -8.06
CA GLU A 1039 -25.36 -22.76 -6.63
C GLU A 1039 -25.62 -21.56 -5.69
N SER A 1040 -25.23 -20.35 -6.09
CA SER A 1040 -25.48 -19.15 -5.29
C SER A 1040 -26.94 -18.65 -5.38
N GLU A 1041 -27.59 -18.81 -6.54
CA GLU A 1041 -29.02 -18.51 -6.71
C GLU A 1041 -29.89 -19.50 -5.91
N ILE A 1042 -29.53 -20.78 -5.92
CA ILE A 1042 -30.16 -21.83 -5.09
C ILE A 1042 -30.08 -21.47 -3.60
N ILE A 1043 -28.89 -21.05 -3.12
CA ILE A 1043 -28.70 -20.61 -1.72
C ILE A 1043 -29.58 -19.42 -1.36
N GLU A 1044 -29.67 -18.38 -2.20
CA GLU A 1044 -30.54 -17.22 -1.93
C GLU A 1044 -32.03 -17.58 -1.99
N LEU A 1045 -32.46 -18.43 -2.92
CA LEU A 1045 -33.84 -18.91 -3.00
C LEU A 1045 -34.23 -19.78 -1.79
N LEU A 1046 -33.32 -20.64 -1.31
CA LEU A 1046 -33.49 -21.41 -0.06
C LEU A 1046 -33.53 -20.51 1.17
N LEU A 1047 -32.68 -19.49 1.24
CA LEU A 1047 -32.73 -18.46 2.29
C LEU A 1047 -34.05 -17.67 2.24
N GLN A 1048 -34.57 -17.36 1.05
CA GLN A 1048 -35.87 -16.70 0.88
C GLN A 1048 -37.03 -17.61 1.32
N ALA A 1049 -36.99 -18.90 0.99
CA ALA A 1049 -37.99 -19.87 1.43
C ALA A 1049 -38.02 -20.05 2.96
N ARG A 1050 -36.85 -19.94 3.62
CA ARG A 1050 -36.73 -20.00 5.09
C ARG A 1050 -37.09 -18.68 5.78
N ARG A 1051 -36.79 -17.52 5.17
CA ARG A 1051 -37.10 -16.18 5.70
C ARG A 1051 -38.58 -15.81 5.49
N GLN A 1052 -39.46 -16.52 6.19
CA GLN A 1052 -40.91 -16.26 6.19
C GLN A 1052 -41.21 -14.79 6.53
N ASN A 1053 -42.08 -14.15 5.74
CA ASN A 1053 -42.33 -12.71 5.84
C ASN A 1053 -43.60 -12.43 6.69
N PRO A 1054 -43.51 -11.74 7.85
CA PRO A 1054 -44.63 -11.60 8.79
C PRO A 1054 -45.72 -10.66 8.27
N GLY A 1055 -46.75 -11.24 7.65
CA GLY A 1055 -47.93 -10.51 7.15
C GLY A 1055 -48.11 -10.67 5.64
N GLY A 1056 -48.50 -11.87 5.20
CA GLY A 1056 -48.62 -12.22 3.78
C GLY A 1056 -49.96 -12.79 3.31
N GLY A 1057 -50.98 -12.86 4.18
CA GLY A 1057 -52.32 -13.38 3.86
C GLY A 1057 -53.33 -12.25 3.62
N GLY A 1058 -54.16 -12.37 2.58
CA GLY A 1058 -55.12 -11.35 2.20
C GLY A 1058 -56.43 -11.40 3.00
N GLY A 1059 -56.80 -10.29 3.65
CA GLY A 1059 -58.09 -10.15 4.34
C GLY A 1059 -58.30 -8.73 4.86
N GLY A 1060 -59.25 -7.99 4.28
CA GLY A 1060 -59.57 -6.62 4.71
C GLY A 1060 -60.41 -6.59 5.99
N GLY A 1061 -59.81 -6.18 7.11
CA GLY A 1061 -60.52 -6.03 8.39
C GLY A 1061 -59.79 -5.10 9.34
N SER A 1062 -60.37 -3.93 9.63
CA SER A 1062 -59.71 -2.84 10.37
C SER A 1062 -60.10 -2.79 11.85
N ASN A 1063 -59.40 -3.50 12.73
CA ASN A 1063 -59.19 -3.05 14.12
C ASN A 1063 -58.11 -3.85 14.89
N PRO A 1064 -57.00 -3.23 15.36
CA PRO A 1064 -56.09 -3.83 16.33
C PRO A 1064 -56.49 -3.41 17.76
N GLY A 1065 -57.22 -4.27 18.49
CA GLY A 1065 -57.69 -3.92 19.83
C GLY A 1065 -58.35 -5.07 20.58
N GLY A 1066 -57.55 -5.92 21.23
CA GLY A 1066 -58.00 -7.03 22.07
C GLY A 1066 -56.81 -7.87 22.55
N GLY A 1067 -56.79 -8.26 23.82
CA GLY A 1067 -55.67 -9.01 24.39
C GLY A 1067 -55.62 -10.46 23.90
N GLY A 1068 -54.47 -10.88 23.37
CA GLY A 1068 -54.25 -12.25 22.87
C GLY A 1068 -52.77 -12.61 22.77
N GLY A 1069 -52.19 -13.09 23.87
CA GLY A 1069 -50.80 -13.58 23.91
C GLY A 1069 -50.64 -14.93 23.21
N ALA A 1070 -50.56 -14.91 21.88
CA ALA A 1070 -50.30 -16.10 21.04
C ALA A 1070 -49.76 -15.77 19.62
N ALA A 1071 -50.03 -14.58 19.08
CA ALA A 1071 -49.87 -14.28 17.65
C ALA A 1071 -48.43 -14.07 17.13
N THR A 1072 -47.41 -14.16 17.99
CA THR A 1072 -45.98 -14.18 17.59
C THR A 1072 -45.42 -15.59 17.38
N ALA A 1073 -46.22 -16.65 17.61
CA ALA A 1073 -45.80 -18.05 17.54
C ALA A 1073 -46.08 -18.71 16.16
N ALA A 1074 -45.94 -17.96 15.07
CA ALA A 1074 -46.27 -18.39 13.70
C ALA A 1074 -45.06 -18.79 12.83
N MET A 1075 -43.87 -18.92 13.44
CA MET A 1075 -42.69 -19.52 12.82
C MET A 1075 -42.24 -20.72 13.66
N ALA A 1076 -41.79 -21.79 12.99
CA ALA A 1076 -41.06 -22.87 13.64
C ALA A 1076 -39.79 -22.30 14.30
N ALA A 1077 -39.57 -22.57 15.59
CA ALA A 1077 -38.42 -22.06 16.32
C ALA A 1077 -37.09 -22.56 15.72
N LEU A 1078 -37.10 -23.72 15.05
CA LEU A 1078 -35.97 -24.25 14.30
C LEU A 1078 -35.53 -23.32 13.16
N ASN A 1079 -36.42 -22.52 12.56
CA ASN A 1079 -36.03 -21.53 11.55
C ASN A 1079 -35.05 -20.47 12.10
N GLU A 1080 -35.12 -20.14 13.39
CA GLU A 1080 -34.26 -19.15 14.08
C GLU A 1080 -32.87 -19.70 14.47
N ILE A 1081 -32.59 -20.97 14.16
CA ILE A 1081 -31.32 -21.66 14.43
C ILE A 1081 -30.73 -22.16 13.11
N GLY A 1082 -29.42 -21.96 12.86
CA GLY A 1082 -28.74 -22.39 11.64
C GLY A 1082 -28.24 -21.24 10.75
N PRO A 1083 -27.47 -21.54 9.69
CA PRO A 1083 -26.62 -20.58 8.97
C PRO A 1083 -27.38 -19.42 8.33
N GLY A 1084 -26.73 -18.27 8.17
CA GLY A 1084 -27.29 -17.11 7.44
C GLY A 1084 -28.37 -16.30 8.19
N VAL A 1085 -28.55 -16.53 9.49
CA VAL A 1085 -29.47 -15.77 10.36
C VAL A 1085 -28.70 -14.73 11.18
N ASP A 1086 -28.88 -13.46 10.83
CA ASP A 1086 -28.74 -12.34 11.77
C ASP A 1086 -30.13 -12.06 12.37
N PRO A 1087 -30.35 -12.27 13.68
CA PRO A 1087 -31.65 -12.06 14.32
C PRO A 1087 -32.05 -10.58 14.46
N SER A 1088 -31.20 -9.64 14.02
CA SER A 1088 -31.43 -8.20 14.04
C SER A 1088 -31.58 -7.56 12.65
N ALA A 1089 -31.33 -8.31 11.57
CA ALA A 1089 -31.38 -7.78 10.21
C ALA A 1089 -32.82 -7.57 9.71
N SER A 1090 -33.17 -6.32 9.41
CA SER A 1090 -34.38 -5.97 8.66
C SER A 1090 -34.03 -5.74 7.18
N VAL A 1091 -34.87 -6.24 6.27
CA VAL A 1091 -34.57 -6.29 4.83
C VAL A 1091 -35.64 -5.56 4.04
N GLN A 1092 -35.22 -4.66 3.14
CA GLN A 1092 -36.06 -4.12 2.08
C GLN A 1092 -36.06 -5.10 0.90
N ASN A 1093 -37.25 -5.48 0.40
CA ASN A 1093 -37.36 -6.32 -0.80
C ASN A 1093 -36.68 -5.63 -1.99
N ARG A 1094 -35.62 -6.25 -2.52
CA ARG A 1094 -35.14 -6.04 -3.89
C ARG A 1094 -35.52 -7.27 -4.71
N ASN A 1095 -35.93 -7.08 -5.95
CA ASN A 1095 -36.14 -8.21 -6.85
C ASN A 1095 -34.79 -8.85 -7.20
N VAL A 1096 -34.80 -10.15 -7.45
CA VAL A 1096 -33.63 -10.89 -7.97
C VAL A 1096 -33.57 -10.63 -9.48
N ASP A 1097 -32.66 -9.74 -9.91
CA ASP A 1097 -32.28 -9.65 -11.31
C ASP A 1097 -31.34 -10.80 -11.67
N GLN A 1098 -31.66 -11.53 -12.74
CA GLN A 1098 -30.90 -12.70 -13.18
C GLN A 1098 -29.46 -12.31 -13.53
N SER A 1099 -28.48 -12.85 -12.79
CA SER A 1099 -27.08 -12.45 -12.86
C SER A 1099 -26.32 -13.03 -14.06
N THR A 1100 -26.88 -12.87 -15.27
CA THR A 1100 -26.18 -13.19 -16.52
C THR A 1100 -24.85 -12.44 -16.58
N GLY A 1101 -23.76 -13.19 -16.83
CA GLY A 1101 -22.39 -12.77 -16.53
C GLY A 1101 -21.83 -11.62 -17.38
N ARG A 1102 -22.29 -10.38 -17.14
CA ARG A 1102 -21.67 -9.16 -17.68
C ARG A 1102 -21.91 -7.86 -16.89
N ALA A 1103 -22.74 -7.86 -15.85
CA ALA A 1103 -22.88 -6.70 -14.98
C ALA A 1103 -21.69 -6.60 -14.00
N GLY A 1104 -21.00 -5.46 -14.02
CA GLY A 1104 -20.09 -5.11 -12.92
C GLY A 1104 -20.88 -4.81 -11.64
N ARG A 1105 -20.23 -4.90 -10.47
CA ARG A 1105 -20.86 -4.65 -9.17
C ARG A 1105 -21.60 -3.30 -9.17
N GLU A 1106 -22.93 -3.34 -9.13
CA GLU A 1106 -23.72 -2.13 -8.89
C GLU A 1106 -23.56 -1.71 -7.44
N PHE A 1107 -22.79 -0.64 -7.24
CA PHE A 1107 -22.69 0.02 -5.94
C PHE A 1107 -24.05 0.64 -5.56
N PRO A 1108 -24.43 0.68 -4.26
CA PRO A 1108 -25.62 1.40 -3.81
C PRO A 1108 -25.63 2.86 -4.26
N GLU A 1109 -26.80 3.48 -4.39
CA GLU A 1109 -26.93 4.87 -4.86
C GLU A 1109 -26.12 5.88 -4.03
N GLU A 1110 -25.95 5.63 -2.72
CA GLU A 1110 -25.07 6.39 -1.83
C GLU A 1110 -23.61 6.40 -2.30
N PHE A 1111 -23.11 5.26 -2.79
CA PHE A 1111 -21.77 5.11 -3.32
C PHE A 1111 -21.66 5.58 -4.78
N ARG A 1112 -22.73 5.41 -5.60
CA ARG A 1112 -22.75 5.97 -6.96
C ARG A 1112 -22.77 7.49 -6.92
N SER A 1113 -23.66 8.12 -6.16
CA SER A 1113 -23.67 9.58 -5.99
C SER A 1113 -22.36 10.10 -5.38
N GLY A 1114 -21.75 9.37 -4.43
CA GLY A 1114 -20.42 9.71 -3.91
C GLY A 1114 -19.30 9.63 -4.95
N LEU A 1115 -19.28 8.58 -5.78
CA LEU A 1115 -18.31 8.40 -6.86
C LEU A 1115 -18.55 9.37 -8.03
N ASP A 1116 -19.79 9.59 -8.44
CA ASP A 1116 -20.15 10.54 -9.49
C ASP A 1116 -19.85 11.97 -9.03
N ALA A 1117 -20.09 12.33 -7.76
CA ALA A 1117 -19.64 13.60 -7.21
C ALA A 1117 -18.11 13.73 -7.19
N TYR A 1118 -17.39 12.66 -6.85
CA TYR A 1118 -15.93 12.61 -6.90
C TYR A 1118 -15.37 12.76 -8.33
N PHE A 1119 -15.95 12.06 -9.30
CA PHE A 1119 -15.54 12.16 -10.71
C PHE A 1119 -15.92 13.49 -11.34
N ASN A 1120 -17.12 14.04 -11.08
CA ASN A 1120 -17.49 15.38 -11.52
C ASN A 1120 -16.57 16.46 -10.90
N ALA A 1121 -16.13 16.30 -9.65
CA ALA A 1121 -15.11 17.17 -9.07
C ALA A 1121 -13.72 17.01 -9.74
N LEU A 1122 -13.35 15.78 -10.11
CA LEU A 1122 -12.08 15.47 -10.78
C LEU A 1122 -12.02 15.96 -12.24
N GLU A 1123 -13.14 15.90 -12.96
CA GLU A 1123 -13.27 16.43 -14.33
C GLU A 1123 -13.48 17.94 -14.34
N GLY A 1124 -14.27 18.48 -13.41
CA GLY A 1124 -14.39 19.92 -13.19
C GLY A 1124 -13.04 20.58 -12.89
N ALA A 1125 -12.17 19.91 -12.13
CA ALA A 1125 -10.78 20.35 -11.88
C ALA A 1125 -9.87 20.31 -13.13
N LYS A 1126 -10.19 19.50 -14.16
CA LYS A 1126 -9.43 19.44 -15.42
C LYS A 1126 -9.89 20.42 -16.49
N SER A 1127 -11.12 20.95 -16.36
CA SER A 1127 -11.74 21.80 -17.39
C SER A 1127 -11.23 23.25 -17.47
N ASN A 1128 -10.20 23.62 -16.70
CA ASN A 1128 -9.76 25.02 -16.53
C ASN A 1128 -8.28 25.30 -16.90
N GLU A 1129 -7.57 24.37 -17.54
CA GLU A 1129 -6.26 24.61 -18.17
C GLU A 1129 -6.35 24.46 -19.69
N GLY A 1130 -6.65 25.57 -20.38
CA GLY A 1130 -6.68 25.62 -21.84
C GLY A 1130 -5.27 25.70 -22.46
N PRO A 1131 -4.91 24.87 -23.46
CA PRO A 1131 -3.58 24.90 -24.05
C PRO A 1131 -3.40 26.10 -25.00
N VAL A 1132 -2.38 26.92 -24.75
CA VAL A 1132 -1.92 27.95 -25.70
C VAL A 1132 -0.87 27.34 -26.63
N VAL A 1133 -1.19 27.24 -27.92
CA VAL A 1133 -0.27 26.80 -28.98
C VAL A 1133 -0.20 27.90 -30.05
N PRO A 1134 1.00 28.36 -30.47
CA PRO A 1134 1.14 29.38 -31.51
C PRO A 1134 1.06 28.79 -32.92
N GLU A 1135 0.48 29.53 -33.86
CA GLU A 1135 0.53 29.17 -35.28
C GLU A 1135 1.91 29.45 -35.90
N GLY A 1136 2.35 28.53 -36.77
CA GLY A 1136 3.52 28.70 -37.64
C GLY A 1136 3.40 27.74 -38.82
N GLY A 1137 2.93 28.24 -39.97
CA GLY A 1137 2.48 27.40 -41.09
C GLY A 1137 3.53 27.11 -42.18
N SER A 1138 3.10 26.29 -43.16
CA SER A 1138 3.81 25.82 -44.36
C SER A 1138 4.96 24.82 -44.14
N LEU A 1139 5.24 23.84 -45.01
CA LEU A 1139 4.58 23.17 -46.17
C LEU A 1139 5.49 21.93 -46.50
N PRO A 1140 5.11 20.95 -47.33
CA PRO A 1140 3.83 20.71 -47.99
C PRO A 1140 3.05 19.49 -47.48
#